data_AF-A0A952NIQ6-F1
#
_entry.id   AF-A0A952NIQ6-F1
#
_cell.length_a   1.000
_cell.length_b   1.000
_cell.length_c   1.000
_cell.angle_alpha   90.00
_cell.angle_beta   90.00
_cell.angle_gamma   90.00
#
_symmetry.space_group_name_H-M   'P 1'
#
loop_
_entity.id
_entity.type
_entity.pdbx_description
1 polymer ?
#
loop_
_entity_poly.entity_id
_entity_poly.type
_entity_poly.pdbx_seq_one_letter_code
_entity_poly.pdbx_strand_id
1 'polypeptide(L)'
;MKSKTLLMALGALVLSAPNMALAAPLCAQVLKAVGATAESSAARPTYESALRFDAQGLIFARGARGQGQEVQFGFESEYTAAELGPMTKFYGPDAATSGISAAAWRAMPVDARLSWVQEKLKSIPYGSKDTVLVRLDQNAELAFLPSKLIKDDTGNVEIIVAPVSRFETWKQQVQWINRNLGVGSMQAMVSQPRDTFFTRGSTIESSSVTYKENLGFFNFLHESDALDRMARGAEKFRLDPSKDVMRPFLHPYLGPMIEFRHKRMRKAMFEHARGKDLEQETLEAIVRREQSFKYIGSTAYRPDIGAPTRVSQEVRDAHKDEAVLIERVTRSLLHMQEGRTAFLRASDIKPFDSEAKFNSLTPAVQSFLKTVFPHKAPSRVQEFENALFVHETYRNFAYPLHDFRPWLSFMNRMDLVKTVESAQGAYVQKLESLAARLERGEIGKDQASREAQGALAEFAPASRLSEAFQAYEAKLIREARENRPTGERLDAAARAFESRLGMMTQKWAENTALVSGVRFRHKDENQKNLADRRLLVVSTHGLSNAQKDQLKTDYLNLLTGGTVSFPLKERATHMLVRFDDTIYNFGFWPVPQFPKFRVSEYQLPSAERLESVVLLSKVEDTRLLRYIREIREDRPQVLGRFNYQGDARARGQINDNRSLGCGHNCTTWIASAPIGARGETLLNLLQAEGAVPWIAQNPGWFTSWLTASAPSERVPLLVYFTDRPLQQALESKVRSNQIFEWDFNRR
;
A
#
# COMPACT_ATOMS: atom_id res chain seq x y z
N MET A 1 16.91 20.28 -4.08
CA MET A 1 17.73 21.46 -4.43
C MET A 1 17.31 22.77 -3.74
N LYS A 2 16.02 23.07 -3.51
CA LYS A 2 15.58 24.37 -2.95
C LYS A 2 16.00 24.68 -1.49
N SER A 3 16.12 23.68 -0.60
CA SER A 3 16.47 23.93 0.82
C SER A 3 17.93 24.33 1.05
N LYS A 4 18.86 23.88 0.20
CA LYS A 4 20.30 24.17 0.36
C LYS A 4 20.61 25.64 0.07
N THR A 5 19.95 26.20 -0.95
CA THR A 5 20.03 27.62 -1.31
C THR A 5 19.41 28.54 -0.26
N LEU A 6 18.30 28.11 0.35
CA LEU A 6 17.65 28.86 1.43
C LEU A 6 18.52 28.91 2.70
N LEU A 7 19.15 27.78 3.07
CA LEU A 7 20.08 27.69 4.20
C LEU A 7 21.35 28.53 3.99
N MET A 8 21.88 28.58 2.77
CA MET A 8 23.04 29.44 2.45
C MET A 8 22.68 30.93 2.48
N ALA A 9 21.50 31.31 2.00
CA ALA A 9 21.02 32.70 2.06
C ALA A 9 20.77 33.17 3.50
N LEU A 10 20.22 32.30 4.36
CA LEU A 10 20.01 32.58 5.80
C LEU A 10 21.34 32.65 6.57
N GLY A 11 22.31 31.78 6.25
CA GLY A 11 23.64 31.84 6.84
C GLY A 11 24.37 33.15 6.54
N ALA A 12 24.24 33.66 5.31
CA ALA A 12 24.81 34.95 4.93
C ALA A 12 24.12 36.14 5.64
N LEU A 13 22.81 36.06 5.89
CA LEU A 13 22.04 37.11 6.59
C LEU A 13 22.36 37.19 8.09
N VAL A 14 22.59 36.04 8.74
CA VAL A 14 22.97 35.98 10.16
C VAL A 14 24.40 36.46 10.39
N LEU A 15 25.30 36.24 9.43
CA LEU A 15 26.70 36.69 9.52
C LEU A 15 26.91 38.19 9.19
N SER A 16 25.89 38.88 8.69
CA SER A 16 25.95 40.29 8.30
C SER A 16 25.14 41.24 9.20
N ALA A 17 24.44 40.72 10.21
CA ALA A 17 23.63 41.55 11.11
C ALA A 17 24.49 42.17 12.24
N PRO A 18 24.56 43.51 12.37
CA PRO A 18 25.41 44.19 13.35
C PRO A 18 24.92 44.10 14.81
N ASN A 19 23.83 43.38 15.09
CA ASN A 19 23.24 43.28 16.42
C ASN A 19 22.80 41.84 16.74
N MET A 20 23.59 41.12 17.53
CA MET A 20 23.33 39.71 17.90
C MET A 20 22.03 39.51 18.70
N ALA A 21 21.50 40.55 19.35
CA ALA A 21 20.28 40.47 20.16
C ALA A 21 19.00 40.19 19.35
N LEU A 22 18.98 40.50 18.05
CA LEU A 22 17.84 40.24 17.15
C LEU A 22 17.98 38.92 16.36
N ALA A 23 19.18 38.33 16.32
CA ALA A 23 19.45 37.12 15.57
C ALA A 23 18.95 35.84 16.28
N ALA A 24 18.96 35.82 17.62
CA ALA A 24 18.57 34.64 18.40
C ALA A 24 17.08 34.26 18.28
N PRO A 25 16.11 35.21 18.35
CA PRO A 25 14.69 34.90 18.13
C PRO A 25 14.41 34.44 16.69
N LEU A 26 15.10 35.02 15.71
CA LEU A 26 14.96 34.69 14.29
C LEU A 26 15.54 33.29 13.99
N CYS A 27 16.71 32.96 14.54
CA CYS A 27 17.28 31.62 14.48
C CYS A 27 16.39 30.58 15.17
N ALA A 28 15.77 30.92 16.31
CA ALA A 28 14.83 30.02 16.99
C ALA A 28 13.57 29.77 16.15
N GLN A 29 13.01 30.79 15.49
CA GLN A 29 11.88 30.64 14.58
C GLN A 29 12.23 29.84 13.32
N VAL A 30 13.42 30.09 12.74
CA VAL A 30 13.93 29.35 11.58
C VAL A 30 14.24 27.91 11.94
N LEU A 31 14.86 27.63 13.09
CA LEU A 31 15.10 26.27 13.58
C LEU A 31 13.80 25.53 13.89
N LYS A 32 12.75 26.24 14.35
CA LYS A 32 11.42 25.67 14.54
C LYS A 32 10.73 25.35 13.20
N ALA A 33 10.89 26.20 12.19
CA ALA A 33 10.41 25.97 10.82
C ALA A 33 11.20 24.88 10.07
N VAL A 34 12.51 24.79 10.31
CA VAL A 34 13.40 23.76 9.77
C VAL A 34 13.18 22.41 10.49
N GLY A 35 12.92 22.42 11.79
CA GLY A 35 12.52 21.24 12.56
C GLY A 35 11.17 20.68 12.11
N ALA A 36 10.19 21.56 11.86
CA ALA A 36 8.89 21.17 11.31
C ALA A 36 8.97 20.63 9.87
N THR A 37 9.96 21.05 9.07
CA THR A 37 10.19 20.53 7.71
C THR A 37 11.09 19.29 7.67
N ALA A 38 11.96 19.10 8.67
CA ALA A 38 12.75 17.88 8.83
C ALA A 38 11.89 16.68 9.27
N GLU A 39 10.87 16.90 10.11
CA GLU A 39 9.83 15.89 10.38
C GLU A 39 8.98 15.57 9.14
N SER A 40 8.87 16.49 8.17
CA SER A 40 8.13 16.29 6.93
C SER A 40 8.91 15.52 5.85
N SER A 41 10.21 15.25 6.04
CA SER A 41 11.04 14.53 5.05
C SER A 41 11.30 13.06 5.39
N ALA A 42 10.89 12.59 6.58
CA ALA A 42 10.73 11.17 6.80
C ALA A 42 9.50 10.72 5.99
N ALA A 43 9.69 9.75 5.07
CA ALA A 43 8.58 9.21 4.29
C ALA A 43 7.42 8.85 5.23
N ARG A 44 6.24 9.47 5.02
CA ARG A 44 5.05 9.21 5.83
C ARG A 44 4.84 7.69 5.90
N PRO A 45 4.67 7.11 7.09
CA PRO A 45 4.46 5.67 7.21
C PRO A 45 3.20 5.28 6.43
N THR A 46 3.32 4.28 5.55
CA THR A 46 2.18 3.81 4.75
C THR A 46 1.41 2.73 5.51
N TYR A 47 0.11 2.59 5.23
CA TYR A 47 -0.72 1.51 5.77
C TYR A 47 -0.16 0.13 5.42
N GLU A 48 0.27 -0.06 4.18
CA GLU A 48 0.90 -1.31 3.72
C GLU A 48 2.10 -1.70 4.59
N SER A 49 2.90 -0.72 5.05
CA SER A 49 4.03 -0.98 5.94
C SER A 49 3.61 -1.57 7.29
N ALA A 50 2.36 -1.35 7.71
CA ALA A 50 1.79 -1.75 8.99
C ALA A 50 0.87 -2.98 8.92
N LEU A 51 0.74 -3.66 7.77
CA LEU A 51 -0.02 -4.91 7.66
C LEU A 51 0.71 -6.14 8.24
N ARG A 52 -0.07 -7.15 8.66
CA ARG A 52 0.39 -8.48 9.09
C ARG A 52 -0.09 -9.55 8.11
N PHE A 53 0.78 -10.50 7.78
CA PHE A 53 0.46 -11.64 6.93
C PHE A 53 0.77 -12.93 7.70
N ASP A 54 -0.01 -13.99 7.47
CA ASP A 54 0.32 -15.33 7.97
C ASP A 54 1.40 -16.01 7.10
N ALA A 55 1.67 -17.30 7.34
CA ALA A 55 2.67 -18.05 6.55
C ALA A 55 2.30 -18.19 5.08
N GLN A 56 1.01 -18.21 4.79
CA GLN A 56 0.43 -18.45 3.48
C GLN A 56 0.16 -17.14 2.72
N GLY A 57 0.55 -15.99 3.29
CA GLY A 57 0.29 -14.66 2.73
C GLY A 57 -1.15 -14.18 2.88
N LEU A 58 -1.92 -14.80 3.79
CA LEU A 58 -3.30 -14.46 4.10
C LEU A 58 -3.36 -13.36 5.16
N ILE A 59 -4.45 -12.59 5.12
CA ILE A 59 -4.77 -11.56 6.10
C ILE A 59 -6.01 -11.98 6.87
N PHE A 60 -5.98 -11.81 8.19
CA PHE A 60 -7.09 -12.07 9.09
C PHE A 60 -7.47 -10.81 9.85
N ALA A 61 -8.76 -10.60 10.07
CA ALA A 61 -9.24 -9.61 11.01
C ALA A 61 -8.84 -9.98 12.46
N ARG A 62 -8.90 -9.01 13.38
CA ARG A 62 -8.62 -9.21 14.80
C ARG A 62 -9.46 -10.35 15.36
N GLY A 63 -8.80 -11.32 16.01
CA GLY A 63 -9.46 -12.48 16.61
C GLY A 63 -9.84 -13.60 15.64
N ALA A 64 -9.63 -13.42 14.32
CA ALA A 64 -9.87 -14.46 13.32
C ALA A 64 -8.61 -15.31 13.09
N ARG A 65 -8.77 -16.63 13.03
CA ARG A 65 -7.73 -17.60 12.69
C ARG A 65 -8.38 -18.78 11.94
N GLY A 66 -7.72 -19.30 10.91
CA GLY A 66 -8.10 -20.55 10.25
C GLY A 66 -8.80 -20.40 8.89
N GLN A 67 -8.98 -21.51 8.20
CA GLN A 67 -9.51 -21.56 6.83
C GLN A 67 -10.96 -21.05 6.77
N GLY A 68 -11.27 -20.24 5.75
CA GLY A 68 -12.59 -19.62 5.55
C GLY A 68 -12.80 -18.35 6.38
N GLN A 69 -11.89 -18.05 7.32
CA GLN A 69 -11.93 -16.85 8.16
C GLN A 69 -11.05 -15.72 7.62
N GLU A 70 -10.31 -15.96 6.54
CA GLU A 70 -9.44 -14.97 5.94
C GLU A 70 -10.22 -13.86 5.20
N VAL A 71 -9.56 -12.71 5.06
CA VAL A 71 -10.05 -11.60 4.26
C VAL A 71 -9.97 -11.97 2.78
N GLN A 72 -11.00 -11.61 2.02
CA GLN A 72 -11.07 -11.82 0.58
C GLN A 72 -11.13 -10.49 -0.16
N PHE A 73 -10.54 -10.48 -1.35
CA PHE A 73 -10.33 -9.32 -2.19
C PHE A 73 -11.00 -9.52 -3.54
N GLY A 74 -12.00 -8.70 -3.86
CA GLY A 74 -12.56 -8.54 -5.19
C GLY A 74 -12.00 -7.30 -5.89
N PHE A 75 -12.07 -7.29 -7.21
CA PHE A 75 -11.69 -6.12 -8.02
C PHE A 75 -12.70 -5.89 -9.13
N GLU A 76 -12.99 -4.62 -9.36
CA GLU A 76 -13.82 -4.16 -10.46
C GLU A 76 -13.15 -2.97 -11.14
N SER A 77 -13.22 -2.92 -12.46
CA SER A 77 -12.80 -1.75 -13.24
C SER A 77 -13.76 -1.50 -14.40
N GLU A 78 -14.25 -0.28 -14.49
CA GLU A 78 -15.14 0.18 -15.56
C GLU A 78 -14.37 0.97 -16.62
N TYR A 79 -14.71 0.76 -17.89
CA TYR A 79 -14.07 1.39 -19.04
C TYR A 79 -15.12 2.01 -19.97
N THR A 80 -14.92 3.28 -20.31
CA THR A 80 -15.69 3.96 -21.36
C THR A 80 -15.34 3.38 -22.74
N ALA A 81 -16.20 3.58 -23.73
CA ALA A 81 -15.99 3.06 -25.08
C ALA A 81 -14.65 3.48 -25.72
N ALA A 82 -14.12 4.66 -25.37
CA ALA A 82 -12.85 5.17 -25.88
C ALA A 82 -11.62 4.47 -25.24
N GLU A 83 -11.80 3.81 -24.10
CA GLU A 83 -10.72 3.19 -23.32
C GLU A 83 -10.53 1.69 -23.65
N LEU A 84 -11.41 1.11 -24.46
CA LEU A 84 -11.46 -0.35 -24.71
C LEU A 84 -10.37 -0.87 -25.64
N GLY A 85 -9.58 0.01 -26.27
CA GLY A 85 -8.61 -0.34 -27.31
C GLY A 85 -7.67 -1.48 -26.88
N PRO A 86 -6.97 -1.37 -25.74
CA PRO A 86 -6.09 -2.43 -25.25
C PRO A 86 -6.82 -3.75 -24.97
N MET A 87 -8.07 -3.70 -24.49
CA MET A 87 -8.87 -4.90 -24.17
C MET A 87 -9.15 -5.76 -25.41
N THR A 88 -9.30 -5.15 -26.59
CA THR A 88 -9.59 -5.85 -27.85
C THR A 88 -8.50 -6.84 -28.30
N LYS A 89 -7.33 -6.85 -27.63
CA LYS A 89 -6.26 -7.84 -27.83
C LYS A 89 -6.58 -9.18 -27.17
N PHE A 90 -7.21 -9.13 -26.00
CA PHE A 90 -7.51 -10.27 -25.14
C PHE A 90 -8.97 -10.71 -25.25
N TYR A 91 -9.83 -9.79 -25.66
CA TYR A 91 -11.27 -9.96 -25.79
C TYR A 91 -11.74 -9.68 -27.21
N GLY A 92 -12.79 -10.39 -27.63
CA GLY A 92 -13.40 -10.25 -28.95
C GLY A 92 -14.87 -10.67 -28.93
N PRO A 93 -15.54 -10.62 -30.08
CA PRO A 93 -16.94 -11.02 -30.17
C PRO A 93 -17.09 -12.52 -29.95
N ASP A 94 -18.24 -12.94 -29.44
CA ASP A 94 -18.58 -14.36 -29.38
C ASP A 94 -18.76 -14.88 -30.81
N ALA A 95 -17.90 -15.82 -31.22
CA ALA A 95 -17.88 -16.35 -32.58
C ALA A 95 -19.21 -17.03 -32.95
N ALA A 96 -19.90 -17.65 -31.98
CA ALA A 96 -21.17 -18.34 -32.22
C ALA A 96 -22.30 -17.38 -32.58
N THR A 97 -22.26 -16.15 -32.07
CA THR A 97 -23.32 -15.15 -32.30
C THR A 97 -22.97 -14.11 -33.35
N SER A 98 -21.68 -13.79 -33.51
CA SER A 98 -21.20 -12.76 -34.43
C SER A 98 -20.73 -13.30 -35.78
N GLY A 99 -20.38 -14.59 -35.87
CA GLY A 99 -19.70 -15.17 -37.03
C GLY A 99 -18.23 -14.72 -37.19
N ILE A 100 -17.69 -13.91 -36.28
CA ILE A 100 -16.32 -13.42 -36.34
C ILE A 100 -15.42 -14.34 -35.51
N SER A 101 -14.50 -15.06 -36.17
CA SER A 101 -13.53 -15.91 -35.47
C SER A 101 -12.47 -15.08 -34.72
N ALA A 102 -11.82 -15.67 -33.71
CA ALA A 102 -10.74 -15.01 -32.97
C ALA A 102 -9.57 -14.57 -33.88
N ALA A 103 -9.25 -15.36 -34.92
CA ALA A 103 -8.21 -15.03 -35.89
C ALA A 103 -8.62 -13.84 -36.77
N ALA A 104 -9.87 -13.85 -37.28
CA ALA A 104 -10.40 -12.73 -38.06
C ALA A 104 -10.45 -11.45 -37.23
N TRP A 105 -10.88 -11.52 -35.97
CA TRP A 105 -10.88 -10.39 -35.04
C TRP A 105 -9.48 -9.81 -34.85
N ARG A 106 -8.48 -10.64 -34.56
CA ARG A 106 -7.10 -10.17 -34.33
C ARG A 106 -6.45 -9.59 -35.59
N ALA A 107 -6.88 -10.01 -36.78
CA ALA A 107 -6.44 -9.44 -38.04
C ALA A 107 -7.04 -8.05 -38.34
N MET A 108 -8.12 -7.67 -37.67
CA MET A 108 -8.73 -6.33 -37.84
C MET A 108 -7.85 -5.23 -37.22
N PRO A 109 -7.72 -4.06 -37.89
CA PRO A 109 -7.16 -2.86 -37.28
C PRO A 109 -7.86 -2.53 -35.96
N VAL A 110 -7.13 -1.91 -35.02
CA VAL A 110 -7.68 -1.55 -33.69
C VAL A 110 -8.91 -0.65 -33.83
N ASP A 111 -8.87 0.32 -34.74
CA ASP A 111 -9.99 1.25 -34.96
C ASP A 111 -11.24 0.53 -35.47
N ALA A 112 -11.09 -0.49 -36.32
CA ALA A 112 -12.21 -1.30 -36.79
C ALA A 112 -12.82 -2.13 -35.64
N ARG A 113 -11.98 -2.70 -34.78
CA ARG A 113 -12.44 -3.41 -33.57
C ARG A 113 -13.18 -2.47 -32.61
N LEU A 114 -12.65 -1.27 -32.41
CA LEU A 114 -13.28 -0.27 -31.55
C LEU A 114 -14.64 0.18 -32.09
N SER A 115 -14.75 0.45 -33.39
CA SER A 115 -16.03 0.76 -34.04
C SER A 115 -17.05 -0.35 -33.84
N TRP A 116 -16.65 -1.61 -34.03
CA TRP A 116 -17.52 -2.76 -33.77
C TRP A 116 -18.00 -2.80 -32.32
N VAL A 117 -17.10 -2.60 -31.34
CA VAL A 117 -17.47 -2.60 -29.92
C VAL A 117 -18.44 -1.46 -29.60
N GLN A 118 -18.22 -0.28 -30.17
CA GLN A 118 -19.11 0.87 -29.99
C GLN A 118 -20.52 0.60 -30.54
N GLU A 119 -20.63 -0.02 -31.70
CA GLU A 119 -21.91 -0.44 -32.28
C GLU A 119 -22.59 -1.49 -31.40
N LYS A 120 -21.84 -2.49 -30.93
CA LYS A 120 -22.36 -3.51 -30.01
C LYS A 120 -22.87 -2.91 -28.70
N LEU A 121 -22.14 -1.95 -28.13
CA LEU A 121 -22.59 -1.25 -26.92
C LEU A 121 -23.88 -0.45 -27.15
N LYS A 122 -24.06 0.16 -28.32
CA LYS A 122 -25.30 0.87 -28.69
C LYS A 122 -26.48 -0.09 -28.87
N SER A 123 -26.24 -1.31 -29.35
CA SER A 123 -27.30 -2.30 -29.55
C SER A 123 -27.81 -2.93 -28.26
N ILE A 124 -27.01 -2.91 -27.18
CA ILE A 124 -27.40 -3.49 -25.89
C ILE A 124 -28.32 -2.51 -25.13
N PRO A 125 -29.57 -2.91 -24.81
CA PRO A 125 -30.49 -2.06 -24.06
C PRO A 125 -29.91 -1.61 -22.72
N TYR A 126 -30.31 -0.42 -22.27
CA TYR A 126 -29.89 0.11 -20.97
C TYR A 126 -30.35 -0.82 -19.84
N GLY A 127 -29.45 -1.16 -18.92
CA GLY A 127 -29.70 -2.08 -17.81
C GLY A 127 -29.65 -3.57 -18.17
N SER A 128 -29.42 -3.93 -19.44
CA SER A 128 -29.17 -5.32 -19.83
C SER A 128 -27.74 -5.73 -19.49
N LYS A 129 -27.56 -6.90 -18.88
CA LYS A 129 -26.26 -7.51 -18.57
C LYS A 129 -25.74 -8.40 -19.71
N ASP A 130 -26.12 -8.09 -20.94
CA ASP A 130 -25.69 -8.84 -22.11
C ASP A 130 -24.17 -8.77 -22.29
N THR A 131 -23.62 -9.86 -22.83
CA THR A 131 -22.19 -9.96 -23.12
C THR A 131 -21.80 -9.02 -24.25
N VAL A 132 -20.80 -8.18 -23.99
CA VAL A 132 -20.18 -7.29 -24.97
C VAL A 132 -19.06 -8.03 -25.69
N LEU A 133 -18.14 -8.65 -24.93
CA LEU A 133 -16.99 -9.37 -25.45
C LEU A 133 -16.73 -10.65 -24.64
N VAL A 134 -16.11 -11.64 -25.28
CA VAL A 134 -15.64 -12.89 -24.67
C VAL A 134 -14.13 -12.97 -24.72
N ARG A 135 -13.53 -13.64 -23.73
CA ARG A 135 -12.08 -13.82 -23.64
C ARG A 135 -11.61 -14.74 -24.78
N LEU A 136 -10.68 -14.26 -25.59
CA LEU A 136 -10.10 -15.00 -26.73
C LEU A 136 -8.84 -15.78 -26.37
N ASP A 137 -8.20 -15.40 -25.26
CA ASP A 137 -6.98 -16.05 -24.77
C ASP A 137 -7.31 -17.16 -23.77
N GLN A 138 -6.72 -18.33 -23.98
CA GLN A 138 -6.87 -19.51 -23.12
C GLN A 138 -5.61 -19.78 -22.27
N ASN A 139 -4.65 -18.85 -22.25
CA ASN A 139 -3.50 -18.94 -21.34
C ASN A 139 -3.97 -19.09 -19.89
N ALA A 140 -3.51 -20.15 -19.23
CA ALA A 140 -3.83 -20.46 -17.84
C ALA A 140 -3.42 -19.32 -16.87
N GLU A 141 -2.37 -18.56 -17.19
CA GLU A 141 -1.94 -17.40 -16.39
C GLU A 141 -2.95 -16.26 -16.40
N LEU A 142 -3.82 -16.21 -17.42
CA LEU A 142 -4.89 -15.21 -17.57
C LEU A 142 -6.24 -15.75 -17.07
N ALA A 143 -6.25 -16.92 -16.43
CA ALA A 143 -7.49 -17.55 -15.95
C ALA A 143 -8.26 -16.67 -14.95
N PHE A 144 -7.59 -15.74 -14.26
CA PHE A 144 -8.22 -14.79 -13.34
C PHE A 144 -9.08 -13.71 -14.02
N LEU A 145 -8.84 -13.43 -15.31
CA LEU A 145 -9.66 -12.50 -16.07
C LEU A 145 -11.05 -13.11 -16.33
N PRO A 146 -12.13 -12.32 -16.31
CA PRO A 146 -13.47 -12.84 -16.56
C PRO A 146 -13.60 -13.40 -17.98
N SER A 147 -14.38 -14.47 -18.13
CA SER A 147 -14.61 -15.09 -19.45
C SER A 147 -15.44 -14.21 -20.38
N LYS A 148 -16.23 -13.28 -19.82
CA LYS A 148 -17.13 -12.38 -20.52
C LYS A 148 -17.04 -10.99 -19.91
N LEU A 149 -17.10 -9.97 -20.76
CA LEU A 149 -17.26 -8.57 -20.36
C LEU A 149 -18.70 -8.15 -20.62
N ILE A 150 -19.28 -7.41 -19.68
CA ILE A 150 -20.67 -6.94 -19.73
C ILE A 150 -20.72 -5.42 -19.77
N LYS A 151 -21.86 -4.90 -20.22
CA LYS A 151 -22.20 -3.48 -20.14
C LYS A 151 -22.90 -3.22 -18.81
N ASP A 152 -22.46 -2.21 -18.08
CA ASP A 152 -23.07 -1.82 -16.81
C ASP A 152 -24.26 -0.87 -16.98
N ASP A 153 -24.86 -0.48 -15.85
CA ASP A 153 -25.95 0.49 -15.79
C ASP A 153 -25.51 1.93 -16.13
N THR A 154 -24.23 2.19 -16.37
CA THR A 154 -23.73 3.50 -16.83
C THR A 154 -23.34 3.49 -18.31
N GLY A 155 -23.38 2.33 -18.95
CA GLY A 155 -23.01 2.13 -20.34
C GLY A 155 -21.51 1.85 -20.56
N ASN A 156 -20.75 1.69 -19.48
CA ASN A 156 -19.36 1.29 -19.47
C ASN A 156 -19.21 -0.23 -19.58
N VAL A 157 -18.04 -0.70 -20.00
CA VAL A 157 -17.67 -2.12 -19.98
C VAL A 157 -16.96 -2.43 -18.67
N GLU A 158 -17.38 -3.48 -17.97
CA GLU A 158 -16.82 -3.87 -16.69
C GLU A 158 -15.89 -5.09 -16.80
N ILE A 159 -14.76 -5.00 -16.09
CA ILE A 159 -14.00 -6.17 -15.64
C ILE A 159 -14.37 -6.41 -14.18
N ILE A 160 -14.88 -7.61 -13.89
CA ILE A 160 -15.09 -8.08 -12.52
C ILE A 160 -14.23 -9.33 -12.32
N VAL A 161 -13.28 -9.24 -11.40
CA VAL A 161 -12.38 -10.35 -11.06
C VAL A 161 -12.96 -11.14 -9.89
N ALA A 162 -12.87 -12.47 -9.98
CA ALA A 162 -13.29 -13.35 -8.90
C ALA A 162 -12.50 -13.07 -7.60
N PRO A 163 -13.12 -13.20 -6.41
CA PRO A 163 -12.43 -12.93 -5.16
C PRO A 163 -11.22 -13.85 -4.95
N VAL A 164 -10.13 -13.29 -4.42
CA VAL A 164 -8.94 -14.05 -3.98
C VAL A 164 -8.66 -13.80 -2.51
N SER A 165 -8.02 -14.75 -1.83
CA SER A 165 -7.72 -14.64 -0.39
C SER A 165 -6.34 -14.05 -0.07
N ARG A 166 -5.49 -13.85 -1.09
CA ARG A 166 -4.13 -13.31 -0.95
C ARG A 166 -4.05 -11.88 -1.48
N PHE A 167 -3.65 -10.95 -0.62
CA PHE A 167 -3.49 -9.53 -0.97
C PHE A 167 -2.48 -9.32 -2.10
N GLU A 168 -1.32 -10.01 -2.06
CA GLU A 168 -0.30 -9.88 -3.11
C GLU A 168 -0.80 -10.41 -4.46
N THR A 169 -1.57 -11.50 -4.47
CA THR A 169 -2.20 -12.02 -5.68
C THR A 169 -3.19 -11.01 -6.25
N TRP A 170 -4.06 -10.44 -5.41
CA TRP A 170 -4.99 -9.40 -5.81
C TRP A 170 -4.27 -8.18 -6.39
N LYS A 171 -3.23 -7.68 -5.69
CA LYS A 171 -2.41 -6.54 -6.12
C LYS A 171 -1.74 -6.79 -7.48
N GLN A 172 -1.17 -7.98 -7.69
CA GLN A 172 -0.58 -8.38 -8.96
C GLN A 172 -1.62 -8.42 -10.09
N GLN A 173 -2.83 -8.90 -9.83
CA GLN A 173 -3.92 -8.92 -10.81
C GLN A 173 -4.35 -7.50 -11.21
N VAL A 174 -4.51 -6.59 -10.23
CA VAL A 174 -4.81 -5.18 -10.49
C VAL A 174 -3.72 -4.53 -11.35
N GLN A 175 -2.46 -4.73 -10.99
CA GLN A 175 -1.30 -4.20 -11.72
C GLN A 175 -1.22 -4.75 -13.14
N TRP A 176 -1.52 -6.03 -13.31
CA TRP A 176 -1.54 -6.66 -14.62
C TRP A 176 -2.66 -6.06 -15.48
N ILE A 177 -3.87 -5.90 -14.94
CA ILE A 177 -5.01 -5.31 -15.64
C ILE A 177 -4.68 -3.88 -16.07
N ASN A 178 -4.21 -3.03 -15.15
CA ASN A 178 -3.85 -1.65 -15.45
C ASN A 178 -2.79 -1.54 -16.55
N ARG A 179 -1.76 -2.39 -16.49
CA ARG A 179 -0.65 -2.39 -17.46
C ARG A 179 -1.07 -2.86 -18.85
N ASN A 180 -1.95 -3.87 -18.94
CA ASN A 180 -2.22 -4.56 -20.21
C ASN A 180 -3.56 -4.19 -20.84
N LEU A 181 -4.57 -3.89 -20.01
CA LEU A 181 -5.94 -3.56 -20.44
C LEU A 181 -6.24 -2.05 -20.34
N GLY A 182 -5.32 -1.29 -19.76
CA GLY A 182 -5.47 0.12 -19.49
C GLY A 182 -6.08 0.39 -18.11
N VAL A 183 -6.04 1.65 -17.68
CA VAL A 183 -6.51 2.05 -16.36
C VAL A 183 -7.94 2.60 -16.45
N GLY A 184 -8.89 1.81 -15.96
CA GLY A 184 -10.29 2.19 -15.87
C GLY A 184 -10.63 2.87 -14.53
N SER A 185 -11.93 3.06 -14.30
CA SER A 185 -12.45 3.48 -13.00
C SER A 185 -12.45 2.28 -12.05
N MET A 186 -11.48 2.26 -11.13
CA MET A 186 -11.21 1.10 -10.27
C MET A 186 -12.00 1.13 -8.96
N GLN A 187 -12.39 -0.06 -8.53
CA GLN A 187 -13.00 -0.35 -7.24
C GLN A 187 -12.47 -1.67 -6.69
N ALA A 188 -12.40 -1.80 -5.36
CA ALA A 188 -11.99 -3.03 -4.70
C ALA A 188 -13.02 -3.43 -3.66
N MET A 189 -13.24 -4.73 -3.49
CA MET A 189 -14.11 -5.26 -2.44
C MET A 189 -13.22 -5.96 -1.43
N VAL A 190 -13.24 -5.51 -0.18
CA VAL A 190 -12.55 -6.17 0.93
C VAL A 190 -13.61 -6.78 1.84
N SER A 191 -13.68 -8.10 1.89
CA SER A 191 -14.70 -8.79 2.68
C SER A 191 -14.07 -9.64 3.77
N GLN A 192 -14.76 -9.74 4.91
CA GLN A 192 -14.39 -10.62 6.02
C GLN A 192 -15.64 -11.35 6.53
N PRO A 193 -15.49 -12.47 7.24
CA PRO A 193 -16.63 -13.14 7.86
C PRO A 193 -17.46 -12.18 8.73
N ARG A 194 -18.77 -12.36 8.72
CA ARG A 194 -19.67 -11.53 9.52
C ARG A 194 -19.36 -11.62 11.01
N ASP A 195 -19.07 -12.82 11.49
CA ASP A 195 -18.78 -13.09 12.91
C ASP A 195 -17.48 -12.41 13.37
N THR A 196 -16.51 -12.19 12.48
CA THR A 196 -15.29 -11.45 12.80
C THR A 196 -15.51 -9.95 12.70
N PHE A 197 -16.42 -9.50 11.82
CA PHE A 197 -16.80 -8.09 11.70
C PHE A 197 -17.57 -7.56 12.90
N PHE A 198 -18.53 -8.31 13.43
CA PHE A 198 -19.30 -7.89 14.60
C PHE A 198 -18.84 -8.54 15.91
N THR A 199 -17.80 -9.37 15.86
CA THR A 199 -17.27 -10.17 16.97
C THR A 199 -18.37 -10.97 17.66
N ARG A 200 -18.47 -12.28 17.40
CA ARG A 200 -19.19 -13.18 18.34
C ARG A 200 -18.37 -13.34 19.62
N GLY A 201 -18.28 -12.29 20.42
CA GLY A 201 -18.06 -12.47 21.85
C GLY A 201 -19.31 -13.16 22.42
N SER A 202 -19.14 -13.96 23.46
CA SER A 202 -20.19 -14.83 24.04
C SER A 202 -21.41 -14.07 24.62
N THR A 203 -21.53 -12.76 24.43
CA THR A 203 -22.55 -11.89 25.03
C THR A 203 -23.01 -10.77 24.09
N ILE A 204 -24.29 -10.36 24.21
CA ILE A 204 -24.91 -9.24 23.47
C ILE A 204 -24.14 -7.92 23.67
N GLU A 205 -23.55 -7.72 24.84
CA GLU A 205 -22.78 -6.52 25.18
C GLU A 205 -21.55 -6.36 24.29
N SER A 206 -20.82 -7.45 24.03
CA SER A 206 -19.62 -7.43 23.18
C SER A 206 -19.94 -7.01 21.73
N SER A 207 -21.03 -7.52 21.16
CA SER A 207 -21.48 -7.16 19.81
C SER A 207 -21.93 -5.69 19.72
N SER A 208 -22.45 -5.13 20.81
CA SER A 208 -22.85 -3.72 20.86
C SER A 208 -21.64 -2.77 20.80
N VAL A 209 -20.51 -3.15 21.43
CA VAL A 209 -19.27 -2.40 21.39
C VAL A 209 -18.66 -2.46 19.99
N THR A 210 -18.50 -3.67 19.42
CA THR A 210 -17.93 -3.83 18.07
C THR A 210 -18.78 -3.11 17.01
N TYR A 211 -20.11 -3.14 17.12
CA TYR A 211 -20.99 -2.33 16.27
C TYR A 211 -20.65 -0.84 16.34
N LYS A 212 -20.49 -0.28 17.53
CA LYS A 212 -20.13 1.14 17.69
C LYS A 212 -18.75 1.44 17.15
N GLU A 213 -17.76 0.57 17.38
CA GLU A 213 -16.42 0.70 16.79
C GLU A 213 -16.48 0.74 15.25
N ASN A 214 -17.25 -0.17 14.65
CA ASN A 214 -17.45 -0.22 13.20
C ASN A 214 -18.17 1.03 12.67
N LEU A 215 -19.22 1.48 13.35
CA LEU A 215 -19.96 2.67 12.98
C LEU A 215 -19.07 3.92 13.07
N GLY A 216 -18.32 4.05 14.16
CA GLY A 216 -17.38 5.14 14.34
C GLY A 216 -16.26 5.15 13.30
N PHE A 217 -15.77 3.97 12.90
CA PHE A 217 -14.81 3.85 11.80
C PHE A 217 -15.37 4.38 10.49
N PHE A 218 -16.57 3.97 10.08
CA PHE A 218 -17.20 4.50 8.87
C PHE A 218 -17.48 6.00 8.97
N ASN A 219 -18.00 6.49 10.10
CA ASN A 219 -18.19 7.92 10.32
C ASN A 219 -16.90 8.71 10.09
N PHE A 220 -15.77 8.21 10.64
CA PHE A 220 -14.47 8.85 10.45
C PHE A 220 -14.04 8.86 8.98
N LEU A 221 -14.19 7.74 8.27
CA LEU A 221 -13.85 7.66 6.85
C LEU A 221 -14.73 8.56 5.98
N HIS A 222 -16.01 8.71 6.32
CA HIS A 222 -16.94 9.57 5.59
C HIS A 222 -16.45 11.02 5.56
N GLU A 223 -16.02 11.53 6.71
CA GLU A 223 -15.50 12.90 6.83
C GLU A 223 -14.09 13.02 6.26
N SER A 224 -13.19 12.09 6.60
CA SER A 224 -11.80 12.11 6.15
C SER A 224 -11.72 12.16 4.62
N ASP A 225 -12.45 11.26 3.95
CA ASP A 225 -12.41 11.14 2.49
C ASP A 225 -13.08 12.33 1.78
N ALA A 226 -14.16 12.88 2.34
CA ALA A 226 -14.82 14.06 1.79
C ALA A 226 -13.90 15.29 1.84
N LEU A 227 -13.24 15.52 2.99
CA LEU A 227 -12.29 16.61 3.18
C LEU A 227 -11.03 16.45 2.32
N ASP A 228 -10.49 15.23 2.21
CA ASP A 228 -9.37 14.92 1.32
C ASP A 228 -9.73 15.16 -0.16
N ARG A 229 -10.96 14.81 -0.56
CA ARG A 229 -11.46 15.11 -1.91
C ARG A 229 -11.58 16.61 -2.16
N MET A 230 -12.09 17.37 -1.19
CA MET A 230 -12.17 18.83 -1.25
C MET A 230 -10.77 19.45 -1.35
N ALA A 231 -9.79 18.98 -0.57
CA ALA A 231 -8.41 19.47 -0.63
C ALA A 231 -7.77 19.25 -2.02
N ARG A 232 -7.97 18.08 -2.63
CA ARG A 232 -7.56 17.85 -4.03
C ARG A 232 -8.32 18.71 -5.02
N GLY A 233 -9.61 18.97 -4.77
CA GLY A 233 -10.43 19.87 -5.56
C GLY A 233 -9.88 21.31 -5.54
N ALA A 234 -9.45 21.79 -4.38
CA ALA A 234 -8.89 23.13 -4.21
C ALA A 234 -7.60 23.28 -5.02
N GLU A 235 -6.74 22.27 -5.01
CA GLU A 235 -5.52 22.27 -5.82
C GLU A 235 -5.85 22.30 -7.32
N LYS A 236 -6.82 21.51 -7.78
CA LYS A 236 -7.29 21.56 -9.17
C LYS A 236 -7.86 22.92 -9.55
N PHE A 237 -8.62 23.54 -8.65
CA PHE A 237 -9.24 24.85 -8.89
C PHE A 237 -8.19 25.95 -8.99
N ARG A 238 -7.19 25.91 -8.11
CA ARG A 238 -6.03 26.82 -8.13
C ARG A 238 -5.25 26.71 -9.43
N LEU A 239 -5.12 25.50 -9.98
CA LEU A 239 -4.43 25.26 -11.26
C LEU A 239 -5.27 25.68 -12.47
N ASP A 240 -6.58 25.46 -12.43
CA ASP A 240 -7.49 25.79 -13.53
C ASP A 240 -8.92 26.09 -13.01
N PRO A 241 -9.23 27.38 -12.73
CA PRO A 241 -10.55 27.80 -12.25
C PRO A 241 -11.68 27.62 -13.29
N SER A 242 -11.35 27.33 -14.55
CA SER A 242 -12.33 27.15 -15.62
C SER A 242 -12.97 25.76 -15.63
N LYS A 243 -12.47 24.84 -14.79
CA LYS A 243 -12.96 23.46 -14.69
C LYS A 243 -13.84 23.24 -13.47
N ASP A 244 -14.79 22.32 -13.60
CA ASP A 244 -15.51 21.79 -12.44
C ASP A 244 -14.58 20.93 -11.59
N VAL A 245 -14.48 21.25 -10.31
CA VAL A 245 -13.55 20.58 -9.39
C VAL A 245 -14.24 19.70 -8.35
N MET A 246 -15.54 19.88 -8.13
CA MET A 246 -16.32 19.20 -7.10
C MET A 246 -17.57 18.50 -7.66
N ARG A 247 -17.50 17.99 -8.89
CA ARG A 247 -18.58 17.19 -9.52
C ARG A 247 -19.20 16.10 -8.62
N PRO A 248 -18.45 15.37 -7.76
CA PRO A 248 -19.06 14.39 -6.88
C PRO A 248 -20.10 14.96 -5.90
N PHE A 249 -19.99 16.23 -5.46
CA PHE A 249 -21.02 16.87 -4.63
C PHE A 249 -22.34 17.09 -5.36
N LEU A 250 -22.30 17.11 -6.70
CA LEU A 250 -23.47 17.20 -7.57
C LEU A 250 -24.10 15.83 -7.86
N HIS A 251 -23.51 14.76 -7.36
CA HIS A 251 -24.03 13.42 -7.56
C HIS A 251 -25.04 13.07 -6.45
N PRO A 252 -26.28 12.68 -6.78
CA PRO A 252 -27.32 12.41 -5.78
C PRO A 252 -26.90 11.33 -4.77
N TYR A 253 -26.16 10.32 -5.24
CA TYR A 253 -25.79 9.15 -4.44
C TYR A 253 -24.33 9.12 -3.98
N LEU A 254 -23.49 10.02 -4.49
CA LEU A 254 -22.04 10.01 -4.28
C LEU A 254 -21.54 11.36 -3.75
N GLY A 255 -22.45 12.17 -3.18
CA GLY A 255 -22.14 13.34 -2.37
C GLY A 255 -21.78 12.96 -0.93
N PRO A 256 -21.60 13.94 -0.03
CA PRO A 256 -21.28 13.70 1.39
C PRO A 256 -22.27 12.74 2.05
N MET A 257 -21.84 12.01 3.09
CA MET A 257 -22.74 11.17 3.87
C MET A 257 -23.72 12.07 4.64
N ILE A 258 -24.98 12.11 4.19
CA ILE A 258 -26.05 12.88 4.83
C ILE A 258 -26.78 12.04 5.87
N GLU A 259 -27.41 12.70 6.84
CA GLU A 259 -28.12 12.06 7.95
C GLU A 259 -29.15 11.01 7.46
N PHE A 260 -29.89 11.31 6.39
CA PHE A 260 -30.86 10.38 5.80
C PHE A 260 -30.26 9.01 5.45
N ARG A 261 -29.13 8.99 4.71
CA ARG A 261 -28.41 7.74 4.36
C ARG A 261 -27.77 7.10 5.59
N HIS A 262 -27.18 7.92 6.46
CA HIS A 262 -26.52 7.46 7.67
C HIS A 262 -27.47 6.70 8.61
N LYS A 263 -28.69 7.20 8.82
CA LYS A 263 -29.73 6.54 9.63
C LYS A 263 -30.03 5.12 9.12
N ARG A 264 -30.10 4.93 7.80
CA ARG A 264 -30.32 3.61 7.17
C ARG A 264 -29.12 2.68 7.33
N MET A 265 -27.91 3.18 7.08
CA MET A 265 -26.67 2.41 7.31
C MET A 265 -26.56 1.96 8.78
N ARG A 266 -26.82 2.87 9.72
CA ARG A 266 -26.81 2.60 11.15
C ARG A 266 -27.79 1.49 11.53
N LYS A 267 -29.03 1.56 11.02
CA LYS A 267 -30.05 0.52 11.23
C LYS A 267 -29.58 -0.83 10.67
N ALA A 268 -29.09 -0.86 9.43
CA ALA A 268 -28.63 -2.09 8.80
C ALA A 268 -27.46 -2.73 9.53
N MET A 269 -26.45 -1.94 9.93
CA MET A 269 -25.32 -2.43 10.73
C MET A 269 -25.77 -2.97 12.10
N PHE A 270 -26.74 -2.32 12.73
CA PHE A 270 -27.25 -2.72 14.03
C PHE A 270 -28.01 -4.05 13.98
N GLU A 271 -28.88 -4.26 12.98
CA GLU A 271 -29.57 -5.54 12.80
C GLU A 271 -28.57 -6.67 12.46
N HIS A 272 -27.58 -6.39 11.59
CA HIS A 272 -26.50 -7.34 11.30
C HIS A 272 -25.68 -7.71 12.56
N ALA A 273 -25.36 -6.75 13.42
CA ALA A 273 -24.65 -6.99 14.67
C ALA A 273 -25.43 -7.89 15.64
N ARG A 274 -26.77 -7.91 15.54
CA ARG A 274 -27.65 -8.78 16.34
C ARG A 274 -27.86 -10.17 15.75
N GLY A 275 -27.12 -10.53 14.71
CA GLY A 275 -27.24 -11.83 14.05
C GLY A 275 -28.48 -11.96 13.15
N LYS A 276 -29.23 -10.88 12.90
CA LYS A 276 -30.37 -10.89 11.98
C LYS A 276 -29.90 -10.67 10.54
N ASP A 277 -30.45 -11.44 9.62
CA ASP A 277 -30.27 -11.16 8.19
C ASP A 277 -31.11 -9.94 7.80
N LEU A 278 -30.62 -9.18 6.82
CA LEU A 278 -31.42 -8.09 6.26
C LEU A 278 -32.45 -8.67 5.30
N GLU A 279 -33.66 -8.15 5.37
CA GLU A 279 -34.73 -8.47 4.42
C GLU A 279 -34.26 -8.20 2.98
N GLN A 280 -34.68 -9.06 2.05
CA GLN A 280 -34.31 -8.94 0.63
C GLN A 280 -34.65 -7.55 0.06
N GLU A 281 -35.80 -6.99 0.44
CA GLU A 281 -36.20 -5.63 0.04
C GLU A 281 -35.19 -4.58 0.52
N THR A 282 -34.64 -4.73 1.74
CA THR A 282 -33.60 -3.84 2.26
C THR A 282 -32.30 -3.98 1.49
N LEU A 283 -31.90 -5.22 1.17
CA LEU A 283 -30.69 -5.48 0.36
C LEU A 283 -30.84 -4.89 -1.04
N GLU A 284 -31.96 -5.12 -1.70
CA GLU A 284 -32.27 -4.54 -3.01
C GLU A 284 -32.29 -3.01 -2.95
N ALA A 285 -32.82 -2.43 -1.87
CA ALA A 285 -32.84 -1.00 -1.71
C ALA A 285 -31.43 -0.41 -1.53
N ILE A 286 -30.52 -1.10 -0.86
CA ILE A 286 -29.10 -0.72 -0.74
C ILE A 286 -28.38 -0.78 -2.09
N VAL A 287 -28.72 -1.78 -2.91
CA VAL A 287 -28.23 -1.89 -4.30
C VAL A 287 -28.79 -0.74 -5.15
N ARG A 288 -30.05 -0.37 -4.96
CA ARG A 288 -30.68 0.77 -5.62
C ARG A 288 -30.01 2.07 -5.16
N ARG A 289 -29.60 2.89 -6.13
CA ARG A 289 -28.70 4.02 -5.89
C ARG A 289 -29.21 5.01 -4.81
N GLU A 290 -30.52 5.20 -4.69
CA GLU A 290 -31.18 6.13 -3.75
C GLU A 290 -31.02 5.76 -2.26
N GLN A 291 -30.89 4.47 -1.94
CA GLN A 291 -30.68 4.02 -0.56
C GLN A 291 -29.30 3.40 -0.33
N SER A 292 -28.43 3.51 -1.33
CA SER A 292 -27.05 3.08 -1.24
C SER A 292 -26.32 3.81 -0.12
N PHE A 293 -25.46 3.08 0.59
CA PHE A 293 -24.54 3.65 1.59
C PHE A 293 -23.29 4.26 0.95
N LYS A 294 -23.26 4.36 -0.38
CA LYS A 294 -22.22 5.05 -1.13
C LYS A 294 -22.27 6.56 -0.82
N TYR A 295 -21.10 7.19 -0.85
CA TYR A 295 -20.90 8.61 -0.58
C TYR A 295 -19.63 9.12 -1.30
N ILE A 296 -19.35 10.41 -1.19
CA ILE A 296 -18.12 11.02 -1.73
C ILE A 296 -16.91 10.52 -0.94
N GLY A 297 -16.13 9.66 -1.57
CA GLY A 297 -15.02 9.02 -0.90
C GLY A 297 -15.05 7.53 -1.11
N SER A 298 -14.38 6.83 -0.20
CA SER A 298 -13.60 5.71 -0.65
C SER A 298 -13.88 4.40 0.02
N THR A 299 -14.71 4.29 1.06
CA THR A 299 -14.97 3.00 1.69
C THR A 299 -16.40 2.92 2.19
N ALA A 300 -17.27 2.28 1.41
CA ALA A 300 -18.67 2.09 1.75
C ALA A 300 -18.92 0.73 2.41
N TYR A 301 -19.82 0.71 3.40
CA TYR A 301 -20.37 -0.53 3.95
C TYR A 301 -21.31 -1.19 2.91
N ARG A 302 -21.01 -2.43 2.51
CA ARG A 302 -21.78 -3.20 1.52
C ARG A 302 -22.24 -4.53 2.10
N PRO A 303 -23.34 -4.52 2.90
CA PRO A 303 -23.91 -5.74 3.45
C PRO A 303 -24.58 -6.61 2.38
N ASP A 304 -24.86 -6.07 1.20
CA ASP A 304 -25.49 -6.77 0.08
C ASP A 304 -24.52 -7.65 -0.71
N ILE A 305 -23.20 -7.45 -0.57
CA ILE A 305 -22.18 -8.24 -1.25
C ILE A 305 -21.61 -9.29 -0.28
N GLY A 306 -21.78 -10.57 -0.63
CA GLY A 306 -21.28 -11.70 0.17
C GLY A 306 -22.14 -12.05 1.39
N ALA A 307 -23.32 -11.43 1.53
CA ALA A 307 -24.32 -11.84 2.50
C ALA A 307 -24.81 -13.28 2.26
N PRO A 308 -25.30 -13.97 3.32
CA PRO A 308 -25.36 -13.50 4.72
C PRO A 308 -24.06 -13.77 5.51
N THR A 309 -23.09 -14.45 4.91
CA THR A 309 -21.92 -15.02 5.62
C THR A 309 -20.76 -14.04 5.78
N ARG A 310 -20.67 -13.05 4.89
CA ARG A 310 -19.58 -12.07 4.89
C ARG A 310 -20.11 -10.64 4.91
N VAL A 311 -19.28 -9.76 5.42
CA VAL A 311 -19.49 -8.32 5.35
C VAL A 311 -18.44 -7.74 4.43
N SER A 312 -18.88 -7.00 3.41
CA SER A 312 -18.00 -6.37 2.44
C SER A 312 -17.85 -4.87 2.69
N GLN A 313 -16.65 -4.37 2.41
CA GLN A 313 -16.32 -2.96 2.27
C GLN A 313 -15.93 -2.71 0.83
N GLU A 314 -16.61 -1.77 0.17
CA GLU A 314 -16.30 -1.39 -1.20
C GLU A 314 -15.42 -0.15 -1.17
N VAL A 315 -14.18 -0.33 -1.61
CA VAL A 315 -13.20 0.73 -1.76
C VAL A 315 -13.33 1.37 -3.14
N ARG A 316 -13.66 2.66 -3.21
CA ARG A 316 -13.95 3.39 -4.46
C ARG A 316 -13.15 4.69 -4.61
N ASP A 317 -13.49 5.45 -5.65
CA ASP A 317 -12.99 6.80 -5.94
C ASP A 317 -11.46 6.85 -6.09
N ALA A 318 -10.87 5.77 -6.59
CA ALA A 318 -9.47 5.67 -7.00
C ALA A 318 -9.38 5.80 -8.53
N HIS A 319 -10.12 6.76 -9.12
CA HIS A 319 -10.27 6.92 -10.56
C HIS A 319 -8.91 7.02 -11.25
N LYS A 320 -8.52 5.94 -11.91
CA LYS A 320 -7.24 5.78 -12.58
C LYS A 320 -6.00 5.98 -11.71
N ASP A 321 -6.14 5.86 -10.39
CA ASP A 321 -5.04 6.02 -9.44
C ASP A 321 -4.86 4.74 -8.63
N GLU A 322 -3.96 3.89 -9.11
CA GLU A 322 -3.66 2.61 -8.45
C GLU A 322 -3.12 2.82 -7.04
N ALA A 323 -2.27 3.82 -6.83
CA ALA A 323 -1.66 4.07 -5.53
C ALA A 323 -2.73 4.41 -4.48
N VAL A 324 -3.71 5.26 -4.85
CA VAL A 324 -4.85 5.59 -3.98
C VAL A 324 -5.71 4.36 -3.68
N LEU A 325 -5.95 3.47 -4.67
CA LEU A 325 -6.69 2.23 -4.44
C LEU A 325 -5.98 1.34 -3.41
N ILE A 326 -4.68 1.10 -3.60
CA ILE A 326 -3.88 0.26 -2.71
C ILE A 326 -3.80 0.88 -1.30
N GLU A 327 -3.58 2.18 -1.19
CA GLU A 327 -3.54 2.88 0.09
C GLU A 327 -4.84 2.69 0.88
N ARG A 328 -5.98 2.84 0.23
CA ARG A 328 -7.30 2.72 0.88
C ARG A 328 -7.66 1.28 1.23
N VAL A 329 -7.33 0.32 0.38
CA VAL A 329 -7.47 -1.12 0.71
C VAL A 329 -6.61 -1.46 1.93
N THR A 330 -5.35 -1.03 1.94
CA THR A 330 -4.43 -1.29 3.06
C THR A 330 -4.85 -0.58 4.34
N ARG A 331 -5.48 0.61 4.26
CA ARG A 331 -6.14 1.26 5.41
C ARG A 331 -7.23 0.40 6.01
N SER A 332 -8.15 -0.10 5.19
CA SER A 332 -9.23 -1.00 5.65
C SER A 332 -8.66 -2.24 6.32
N LEU A 333 -7.66 -2.87 5.70
CA LEU A 333 -6.98 -4.05 6.25
C LEU A 333 -6.32 -3.77 7.60
N LEU A 334 -5.59 -2.66 7.75
CA LEU A 334 -4.94 -2.34 9.03
C LEU A 334 -5.96 -2.27 10.16
N HIS A 335 -7.07 -1.57 9.96
CA HIS A 335 -8.10 -1.43 10.98
C HIS A 335 -8.93 -2.70 11.19
N MET A 336 -8.99 -3.61 10.22
CA MET A 336 -9.50 -4.96 10.45
C MET A 336 -8.58 -5.75 11.40
N GLN A 337 -7.25 -5.60 11.27
CA GLN A 337 -6.25 -6.33 12.05
C GLN A 337 -6.09 -5.81 13.47
N GLU A 338 -5.98 -4.50 13.63
CA GLU A 338 -5.78 -3.85 14.93
C GLU A 338 -7.09 -3.74 15.72
N GLY A 339 -8.23 -3.87 15.02
CA GLY A 339 -9.54 -3.53 15.55
C GLY A 339 -9.84 -2.03 15.42
N ARG A 340 -11.02 -1.63 15.87
CA ARG A 340 -11.59 -0.29 15.60
C ARG A 340 -11.91 0.50 16.86
N THR A 341 -11.37 0.08 18.00
CA THR A 341 -11.55 0.74 19.30
C THR A 341 -11.18 2.22 19.29
N ALA A 342 -10.15 2.61 18.52
CA ALA A 342 -9.75 4.01 18.35
C ALA A 342 -10.85 4.91 17.75
N PHE A 343 -11.88 4.31 17.13
CA PHE A 343 -13.00 5.03 16.53
C PHE A 343 -14.29 4.96 17.36
N LEU A 344 -14.29 4.28 18.52
CA LEU A 344 -15.50 4.09 19.33
C LEU A 344 -16.23 5.41 19.60
N ARG A 345 -15.51 6.46 20.00
CA ARG A 345 -16.10 7.79 20.30
C ARG A 345 -16.68 8.49 19.07
N ALA A 346 -16.24 8.14 17.86
CA ALA A 346 -16.78 8.71 16.63
C ALA A 346 -18.17 8.14 16.28
N SER A 347 -18.63 7.07 16.93
CA SER A 347 -19.98 6.52 16.70
C SER A 347 -21.09 7.46 17.14
N ASP A 348 -20.79 8.32 18.12
CA ASP A 348 -21.74 9.22 18.76
C ASP A 348 -21.75 10.63 18.13
N ILE A 349 -20.82 10.90 17.19
CA ILE A 349 -20.80 12.16 16.44
C ILE A 349 -21.97 12.16 15.45
N LYS A 350 -22.75 13.25 15.48
CA LYS A 350 -23.91 13.40 14.59
C LYS A 350 -23.45 13.51 13.13
N PRO A 351 -24.12 12.83 12.18
CA PRO A 351 -23.83 12.98 10.76
C PRO A 351 -24.22 14.36 10.24
N PHE A 352 -23.80 14.69 9.01
CA PHE A 352 -24.16 15.93 8.34
C PHE A 352 -25.66 15.97 7.99
N ASP A 353 -26.39 16.88 8.62
CA ASP A 353 -27.78 17.21 8.28
C ASP A 353 -27.80 18.27 7.18
N SER A 354 -27.93 17.83 5.93
CA SER A 354 -27.89 18.72 4.78
C SER A 354 -29.05 19.71 4.72
N GLU A 355 -30.21 19.34 5.27
CA GLU A 355 -31.40 20.20 5.27
C GLU A 355 -31.28 21.31 6.31
N ALA A 356 -31.02 20.95 7.56
CA ALA A 356 -30.88 21.95 8.62
C ALA A 356 -29.74 22.92 8.32
N LYS A 357 -28.63 22.43 7.76
CA LYS A 357 -27.49 23.28 7.38
C LYS A 357 -27.78 24.15 6.17
N PHE A 358 -28.48 23.64 5.16
CA PHE A 358 -28.90 24.48 4.03
C PHE A 358 -29.87 25.58 4.47
N ASN A 359 -30.82 25.27 5.35
CA ASN A 359 -31.80 26.22 5.87
C ASN A 359 -31.17 27.31 6.76
N SER A 360 -29.95 27.09 7.27
CA SER A 360 -29.19 28.11 8.01
C SER A 360 -28.50 29.17 7.14
N LEU A 361 -28.43 28.96 5.81
CA LEU A 361 -27.93 29.94 4.86
C LEU A 361 -28.94 31.07 4.64
N THR A 362 -28.47 32.24 4.20
CA THR A 362 -29.36 33.37 3.85
C THR A 362 -30.27 33.02 2.66
N PRO A 363 -31.49 33.59 2.56
CA PRO A 363 -32.39 33.31 1.44
C PRO A 363 -31.76 33.57 0.06
N ALA A 364 -30.90 34.58 -0.04
CA ALA A 364 -30.15 34.90 -1.26
C ALA A 364 -29.22 33.74 -1.68
N VAL A 365 -28.44 33.20 -0.74
CA VAL A 365 -27.55 32.07 -1.00
C VAL A 365 -28.34 30.80 -1.30
N GLN A 366 -29.46 30.55 -0.61
CA GLN A 366 -30.33 29.41 -0.90
C GLN A 366 -30.88 29.46 -2.33
N SER A 367 -31.39 30.63 -2.74
CA SER A 367 -31.88 30.85 -4.11
C SER A 367 -30.77 30.70 -5.14
N PHE A 368 -29.59 31.26 -4.85
CA PHE A 368 -28.40 31.12 -5.69
C PHE A 368 -28.02 29.66 -5.93
N LEU A 369 -27.86 28.86 -4.87
CA LEU A 369 -27.46 27.45 -4.97
C LEU A 369 -28.50 26.62 -5.73
N LYS A 370 -29.80 26.83 -5.48
CA LYS A 370 -30.88 26.19 -6.26
C LYS A 370 -30.83 26.56 -7.74
N THR A 371 -30.44 27.80 -8.05
CA THR A 371 -30.34 28.30 -9.43
C THR A 371 -29.17 27.68 -10.19
N VAL A 372 -27.99 27.59 -9.58
CA VAL A 372 -26.78 27.09 -10.26
C VAL A 372 -26.64 25.56 -10.19
N PHE A 373 -27.30 24.90 -9.23
CA PHE A 373 -27.33 23.45 -9.05
C PHE A 373 -28.77 22.92 -8.96
N PRO A 374 -29.56 23.00 -10.05
CA PRO A 374 -30.95 22.54 -10.01
C PRO A 374 -31.02 21.03 -9.74
N HIS A 375 -32.08 20.61 -9.04
CA HIS A 375 -32.36 19.19 -8.82
C HIS A 375 -32.56 18.48 -10.17
N LYS A 376 -32.03 17.27 -10.30
CA LYS A 376 -32.12 16.45 -11.53
C LYS A 376 -32.82 15.12 -11.26
N ALA A 377 -33.91 15.17 -10.49
CA ALA A 377 -34.72 13.99 -10.20
C ALA A 377 -35.38 13.49 -11.50
N PRO A 378 -35.17 12.21 -11.90
CA PRO A 378 -35.88 11.63 -13.03
C PRO A 378 -37.39 11.65 -12.79
N SER A 379 -38.22 11.79 -13.84
CA SER A 379 -39.69 11.88 -13.71
C SER A 379 -40.30 10.76 -12.87
N ARG A 380 -39.79 9.53 -13.00
CA ARG A 380 -40.19 8.34 -12.22
C ARG A 380 -39.97 8.44 -10.70
N VAL A 381 -39.15 9.40 -10.26
CA VAL A 381 -38.76 9.61 -8.85
C VAL A 381 -39.50 10.80 -8.24
N GLN A 382 -40.14 11.64 -9.08
CA GLN A 382 -40.78 12.88 -8.65
C GLN A 382 -42.01 12.66 -7.75
N GLU A 383 -42.59 11.47 -7.76
CA GLU A 383 -43.76 11.10 -6.94
C GLU A 383 -43.39 10.67 -5.50
N PHE A 384 -42.10 10.50 -5.19
CA PHE A 384 -41.62 10.04 -3.88
C PHE A 384 -40.81 11.14 -3.17
N GLU A 385 -41.40 11.82 -2.19
CA GLU A 385 -40.74 12.92 -1.44
C GLU A 385 -39.35 12.54 -0.88
N ASN A 386 -39.21 11.34 -0.31
CA ASN A 386 -37.94 10.87 0.24
C ASN A 386 -36.84 10.66 -0.82
N ALA A 387 -37.23 10.38 -2.07
CA ALA A 387 -36.30 10.19 -3.16
C ALA A 387 -35.92 11.55 -3.79
N LEU A 388 -36.86 12.52 -3.83
CA LEU A 388 -36.57 13.91 -4.21
C LEU A 388 -35.45 14.51 -3.35
N PHE A 389 -35.47 14.30 -2.03
CA PHE A 389 -34.46 14.81 -1.10
C PHE A 389 -33.01 14.45 -1.50
N VAL A 390 -32.79 13.22 -1.97
CA VAL A 390 -31.44 12.74 -2.39
C VAL A 390 -30.99 13.40 -3.70
N HIS A 391 -31.94 13.86 -4.52
CA HIS A 391 -31.68 14.58 -5.77
C HIS A 391 -31.48 16.08 -5.61
N GLU A 392 -31.69 16.64 -4.42
CA GLU A 392 -31.47 18.04 -4.09
C GLU A 392 -30.00 18.32 -3.72
N THR A 393 -29.11 18.06 -4.68
CA THR A 393 -27.66 18.12 -4.47
C THR A 393 -27.12 19.51 -4.15
N TYR A 394 -27.90 20.56 -4.41
CA TYR A 394 -27.61 21.92 -3.93
C TYR A 394 -27.44 21.98 -2.40
N ARG A 395 -28.12 21.12 -1.64
CA ARG A 395 -27.99 21.05 -0.16
C ARG A 395 -26.61 20.56 0.28
N ASN A 396 -25.91 19.78 -0.57
CA ASN A 396 -24.56 19.31 -0.26
C ASN A 396 -23.55 20.47 -0.14
N PHE A 397 -23.83 21.64 -0.73
CA PHE A 397 -23.01 22.84 -0.57
C PHE A 397 -23.13 23.47 0.83
N ALA A 398 -24.02 22.99 1.69
CA ALA A 398 -24.03 23.36 3.10
C ALA A 398 -23.06 22.52 3.96
N TYR A 399 -22.34 21.55 3.39
CA TYR A 399 -21.41 20.67 4.11
C TYR A 399 -20.36 21.43 4.94
N PRO A 400 -19.74 22.53 4.47
CA PRO A 400 -18.82 23.31 5.30
C PRO A 400 -19.42 23.82 6.63
N LEU A 401 -20.75 23.95 6.72
CA LEU A 401 -21.46 24.40 7.93
C LEU A 401 -21.71 23.29 8.95
N HIS A 402 -21.24 22.07 8.67
CA HIS A 402 -21.26 20.97 9.63
C HIS A 402 -20.56 21.37 10.95
N ASP A 403 -21.05 20.85 12.08
CA ASP A 403 -20.41 21.12 13.37
C ASP A 403 -19.20 20.19 13.54
N PHE A 404 -18.01 20.73 13.30
CA PHE A 404 -16.76 19.99 13.42
C PHE A 404 -16.18 19.98 14.84
N ARG A 405 -16.78 20.66 15.83
CA ARG A 405 -16.25 20.67 17.22
C ARG A 405 -16.16 19.25 17.82
N PRO A 406 -17.14 18.34 17.64
CA PRO A 406 -17.00 16.96 18.10
C PRO A 406 -15.85 16.20 17.43
N TRP A 407 -15.63 16.43 16.13
CA TRP A 407 -14.51 15.83 15.39
C TRP A 407 -13.16 16.32 15.88
N LEU A 408 -13.02 17.63 16.11
CA LEU A 408 -11.83 18.21 16.69
C LEU A 408 -11.58 17.70 18.11
N SER A 409 -12.61 17.54 18.93
CA SER A 409 -12.49 16.93 20.26
C SER A 409 -12.02 15.48 20.19
N PHE A 410 -12.60 14.70 19.26
CA PHE A 410 -12.22 13.30 19.01
C PHE A 410 -10.73 13.16 18.63
N MET A 411 -10.23 14.03 17.75
CA MET A 411 -8.82 14.01 17.30
C MET A 411 -7.85 14.74 18.23
N ASN A 412 -8.35 15.31 19.34
CA ASN A 412 -7.58 16.19 20.24
C ASN A 412 -6.98 17.42 19.52
N ARG A 413 -7.78 18.09 18.70
CA ARG A 413 -7.43 19.25 17.87
C ARG A 413 -8.34 20.46 18.10
N MET A 414 -8.74 20.67 19.35
CA MET A 414 -9.57 21.83 19.74
C MET A 414 -8.87 23.18 19.49
N ASP A 415 -7.55 23.18 19.26
CA ASP A 415 -6.79 24.34 18.78
C ASP A 415 -7.32 24.90 17.44
N LEU A 416 -7.96 24.07 16.62
CA LEU A 416 -8.45 24.46 15.30
C LEU A 416 -9.86 25.08 15.28
N VAL A 417 -10.58 25.13 16.41
CA VAL A 417 -12.00 25.58 16.41
C VAL A 417 -12.16 26.96 15.76
N LYS A 418 -11.35 27.95 16.15
CA LYS A 418 -11.42 29.30 15.57
C LYS A 418 -11.03 29.33 14.08
N THR A 419 -10.09 28.47 13.67
CA THR A 419 -9.69 28.35 12.26
C THR A 419 -10.83 27.79 11.41
N VAL A 420 -11.54 26.77 11.91
CA VAL A 420 -12.72 26.22 11.24
C VAL A 420 -13.83 27.27 11.15
N GLU A 421 -14.16 27.95 12.26
CA GLU A 421 -15.19 29.00 12.28
C GLU A 421 -14.87 30.14 11.31
N SER A 422 -13.61 30.57 11.25
CA SER A 422 -13.16 31.58 10.28
C SER A 422 -13.31 31.09 8.83
N ALA A 423 -12.98 29.82 8.54
CA ALA A 423 -13.13 29.25 7.22
C ALA A 423 -14.62 29.10 6.82
N GLN A 424 -15.50 28.78 7.78
CA GLN A 424 -16.95 28.76 7.58
C GLN A 424 -17.50 30.15 7.24
N GLY A 425 -17.08 31.18 7.98
CA GLY A 425 -17.47 32.56 7.70
C GLY A 425 -17.02 33.03 6.31
N ALA A 426 -15.76 32.78 5.95
CA ALA A 426 -15.23 33.11 4.63
C ALA A 426 -15.97 32.38 3.50
N TYR A 427 -16.32 31.11 3.71
CA TYR A 427 -17.10 30.33 2.75
C TYR A 427 -18.49 30.94 2.51
N VAL A 428 -19.23 31.29 3.57
CA VAL A 428 -20.56 31.91 3.46
C VAL A 428 -20.48 33.26 2.75
N GLN A 429 -19.54 34.12 3.15
CA GLN A 429 -19.32 35.43 2.50
C GLN A 429 -19.01 35.28 1.00
N LYS A 430 -18.23 34.26 0.62
CA LYS A 430 -17.94 33.98 -0.79
C LYS A 430 -19.21 33.59 -1.55
N LEU A 431 -20.08 32.76 -0.99
CA LEU A 431 -21.36 32.41 -1.61
C LEU A 431 -22.29 33.62 -1.73
N GLU A 432 -22.36 34.48 -0.72
CA GLU A 432 -23.15 35.73 -0.76
C GLU A 432 -22.65 36.67 -1.87
N SER A 433 -21.33 36.82 -2.00
CA SER A 433 -20.72 37.58 -3.08
C SER A 433 -21.08 37.00 -4.45
N LEU A 434 -21.03 35.68 -4.62
CA LEU A 434 -21.40 35.02 -5.88
C LEU A 434 -22.88 35.19 -6.21
N ALA A 435 -23.77 35.08 -5.22
CA ALA A 435 -25.19 35.33 -5.38
C ALA A 435 -25.46 36.75 -5.89
N ALA A 436 -24.85 37.75 -5.26
CA ALA A 436 -25.02 39.16 -5.64
C ALA A 436 -24.44 39.47 -7.03
N ARG A 437 -23.29 38.87 -7.39
CA ARG A 437 -22.68 39.02 -8.73
C ARG A 437 -23.54 38.38 -9.82
N LEU A 438 -24.14 37.21 -9.55
CA LEU A 438 -25.06 36.56 -10.49
C LEU A 438 -26.33 37.38 -10.68
N GLU A 439 -26.91 37.90 -9.58
CA GLU A 439 -28.11 38.75 -9.63
C GLU A 439 -27.89 40.04 -10.43
N ARG A 440 -26.71 40.67 -10.29
CA ARG A 440 -26.32 41.85 -11.09
C ARG A 440 -25.89 41.52 -12.53
N GLY A 441 -25.86 40.24 -12.92
CA GLY A 441 -25.43 39.81 -14.25
C GLY A 441 -23.93 39.94 -14.53
N GLU A 442 -23.10 40.13 -13.51
CA GLU A 442 -21.63 40.25 -13.64
C GLU A 442 -20.97 38.91 -14.00
N ILE A 443 -21.64 37.80 -13.68
CA ILE A 443 -21.22 36.44 -14.02
C ILE A 443 -22.41 35.62 -14.51
N GLY A 444 -22.15 34.67 -15.43
CA GLY A 444 -23.14 33.69 -15.86
C GLY A 444 -23.28 32.50 -14.89
N LYS A 445 -24.35 31.71 -15.05
CA LYS A 445 -24.64 30.52 -14.22
C LYS A 445 -23.48 29.52 -14.19
N ASP A 446 -22.85 29.26 -15.33
CA ASP A 446 -21.75 28.30 -15.44
C ASP A 446 -20.51 28.76 -14.68
N GLN A 447 -20.17 30.05 -14.78
CA GLN A 447 -19.07 30.62 -14.02
C GLN A 447 -19.37 30.60 -12.52
N ALA A 448 -20.58 30.99 -12.13
CA ALA A 448 -20.98 30.99 -10.74
C ALA A 448 -21.00 29.57 -10.13
N SER A 449 -21.42 28.56 -10.89
CA SER A 449 -21.34 27.14 -10.53
C SER A 449 -19.89 26.70 -10.27
N ARG A 450 -18.96 27.05 -11.17
CA ARG A 450 -17.53 26.72 -11.00
C ARG A 450 -16.91 27.44 -9.79
N GLU A 451 -17.18 28.73 -9.62
CA GLU A 451 -16.68 29.50 -8.47
C GLU A 451 -17.27 28.99 -7.14
N ALA A 452 -18.53 28.53 -7.11
CA ALA A 452 -19.12 27.92 -5.93
C ALA A 452 -18.48 26.56 -5.59
N GLN A 453 -18.18 25.74 -6.61
CA GLN A 453 -17.40 24.50 -6.43
C GLN A 453 -15.97 24.78 -5.92
N GLY A 454 -15.34 25.85 -6.41
CA GLY A 454 -14.04 26.32 -5.92
C GLY A 454 -14.10 26.72 -4.45
N ALA A 455 -15.07 27.56 -4.06
CA ALA A 455 -15.28 27.95 -2.67
C ALA A 455 -15.50 26.75 -1.74
N LEU A 456 -16.29 25.78 -2.19
CA LEU A 456 -16.51 24.52 -1.47
C LEU A 456 -15.19 23.78 -1.28
N ALA A 457 -14.39 23.62 -2.33
CA ALA A 457 -13.13 22.89 -2.27
C ALA A 457 -12.11 23.57 -1.34
N GLU A 458 -11.99 24.90 -1.41
CA GLU A 458 -11.07 25.72 -0.62
C GLU A 458 -11.33 25.67 0.90
N PHE A 459 -12.54 25.32 1.33
CA PHE A 459 -12.86 25.16 2.75
C PHE A 459 -11.97 24.13 3.46
N ALA A 460 -11.67 22.99 2.83
CA ALA A 460 -10.90 21.92 3.46
C ALA A 460 -9.45 22.32 3.83
N PRO A 461 -8.65 22.93 2.92
CA PRO A 461 -7.34 23.45 3.30
C PRO A 461 -7.43 24.69 4.20
N ALA A 462 -8.40 25.60 4.01
CA ALA A 462 -8.54 26.79 4.84
C ALA A 462 -8.88 26.46 6.31
N SER A 463 -9.72 25.45 6.53
CA SER A 463 -10.10 24.96 7.87
C SER A 463 -9.05 24.07 8.53
N ARG A 464 -8.07 23.58 7.76
CA ARG A 464 -7.07 22.56 8.17
C ARG A 464 -7.67 21.24 8.67
N LEU A 465 -8.94 20.97 8.39
CA LEU A 465 -9.60 19.73 8.81
C LEU A 465 -8.99 18.51 8.10
N SER A 466 -8.77 18.57 6.79
CA SER A 466 -8.14 17.47 6.04
C SER A 466 -6.76 17.10 6.64
N GLU A 467 -5.95 18.10 7.00
CA GLU A 467 -4.66 17.90 7.68
C GLU A 467 -4.83 17.23 9.06
N ALA A 468 -5.83 17.63 9.84
CA ALA A 468 -6.10 17.04 11.15
C ALA A 468 -6.49 15.56 11.07
N PHE A 469 -7.37 15.20 10.12
CA PHE A 469 -7.75 13.80 9.87
C PHE A 469 -6.55 12.96 9.42
N GLN A 470 -5.75 13.45 8.46
CA GLN A 470 -4.52 12.77 8.02
C GLN A 470 -3.51 12.59 9.16
N ALA A 471 -3.36 13.59 10.04
CA ALA A 471 -2.47 13.50 11.19
C ALA A 471 -2.93 12.46 12.22
N TYR A 472 -4.24 12.34 12.42
CA TYR A 472 -4.83 11.31 13.27
C TYR A 472 -4.60 9.90 12.68
N GLU A 473 -4.85 9.71 11.38
CA GLU A 473 -4.54 8.46 10.68
C GLU A 473 -3.06 8.08 10.79
N ALA A 474 -2.15 9.03 10.55
CA ALA A 474 -0.71 8.80 10.67
C ALA A 474 -0.29 8.39 12.10
N LYS A 475 -0.97 8.93 13.13
CA LYS A 475 -0.78 8.52 14.53
C LYS A 475 -1.16 7.05 14.72
N LEU A 476 -2.33 6.63 14.24
CA LEU A 476 -2.78 5.24 14.36
C LEU A 476 -1.84 4.26 13.65
N ILE A 477 -1.29 4.63 12.49
CA ILE A 477 -0.30 3.80 11.78
C ILE A 477 0.98 3.64 12.63
N ARG A 478 1.46 4.71 13.27
CA ARG A 478 2.64 4.63 14.15
C ARG A 478 2.38 3.73 15.35
N GLU A 479 1.27 3.92 16.05
CA GLU A 479 0.88 3.10 17.21
C GLU A 479 0.77 1.61 16.83
N ALA A 480 0.16 1.29 15.69
CA ALA A 480 0.07 -0.08 15.18
C ALA A 480 1.44 -0.70 14.86
N ARG A 481 2.43 0.13 14.48
CA ARG A 481 3.80 -0.34 14.28
C ARG A 481 4.52 -0.53 15.61
N GLU A 482 4.43 0.44 16.50
CA GLU A 482 5.15 0.48 17.79
C GLU A 482 4.69 -0.61 18.75
N ASN A 483 3.38 -0.91 18.80
CA ASN A 483 2.80 -1.92 19.68
C ASN A 483 3.08 -3.39 19.26
N ARG A 484 3.92 -3.62 18.24
CA ARG A 484 4.28 -4.97 17.80
C ARG A 484 5.36 -5.57 18.69
N PRO A 485 5.14 -6.75 19.30
CA PRO A 485 6.21 -7.50 19.96
C PRO A 485 7.34 -7.76 18.97
N THR A 486 8.59 -7.53 19.39
CA THR A 486 9.78 -7.65 18.53
C THR A 486 9.95 -9.08 17.97
N GLY A 487 9.49 -10.10 18.71
CA GLY A 487 9.50 -11.52 18.30
C GLY A 487 8.52 -11.86 17.16
N GLU A 488 7.27 -11.36 17.21
CA GLU A 488 6.26 -11.66 16.17
C GLU A 488 6.64 -11.15 14.77
N ARG A 489 7.53 -10.14 14.70
CA ARG A 489 7.97 -9.53 13.43
C ARG A 489 8.88 -10.44 12.60
N LEU A 490 9.65 -11.33 13.25
CA LEU A 490 10.49 -12.32 12.58
C LEU A 490 9.69 -13.57 12.22
N ASP A 491 8.76 -13.99 13.07
CA ASP A 491 7.96 -15.19 12.84
C ASP A 491 7.13 -15.10 11.54
N ALA A 492 6.62 -13.91 11.19
CA ALA A 492 5.89 -13.72 9.93
C ALA A 492 6.81 -13.87 8.70
N ALA A 493 8.01 -13.29 8.76
CA ALA A 493 9.00 -13.40 7.68
C ALA A 493 9.50 -14.85 7.53
N ALA A 494 9.78 -15.52 8.66
CA ALA A 494 10.16 -16.93 8.69
C ALA A 494 9.07 -17.83 8.10
N ARG A 495 7.81 -17.62 8.51
CA ARG A 495 6.67 -18.39 8.00
C ARG A 495 6.44 -18.21 6.49
N ALA A 496 6.50 -16.99 5.98
CA ALA A 496 6.40 -16.72 4.55
C ALA A 496 7.56 -17.35 3.77
N PHE A 497 8.77 -17.28 4.33
CA PHE A 497 9.96 -17.91 3.79
C PHE A 497 9.80 -19.44 3.69
N GLU A 498 9.32 -20.10 4.74
CA GLU A 498 9.05 -21.55 4.73
C GLU A 498 8.05 -21.96 3.65
N SER A 499 6.96 -21.20 3.48
CA SER A 499 5.97 -21.50 2.43
C SER A 499 6.60 -21.44 1.04
N ARG A 500 7.43 -20.44 0.76
CA ARG A 500 8.12 -20.31 -0.53
C ARG A 500 9.19 -21.38 -0.72
N LEU A 501 9.87 -21.78 0.35
CA LEU A 501 10.84 -22.87 0.31
C LEU A 501 10.17 -24.18 -0.09
N GLY A 502 9.02 -24.49 0.52
CA GLY A 502 8.22 -25.67 0.16
C GLY A 502 7.82 -25.69 -1.31
N MET A 503 7.32 -24.56 -1.83
CA MET A 503 6.95 -24.43 -3.25
C MET A 503 8.16 -24.62 -4.18
N MET A 504 9.32 -24.03 -3.85
CA MET A 504 10.53 -24.19 -4.64
C MET A 504 10.99 -25.65 -4.67
N THR A 505 11.05 -26.32 -3.51
CA THR A 505 11.48 -27.72 -3.42
C THR A 505 10.52 -28.68 -4.11
N GLN A 506 9.22 -28.38 -4.10
CA GLN A 506 8.23 -29.18 -4.81
C GLN A 506 8.34 -29.02 -6.32
N LYS A 507 8.47 -27.78 -6.81
CA LYS A 507 8.56 -27.48 -8.25
C LYS A 507 9.85 -28.02 -8.87
N TRP A 508 10.96 -27.97 -8.13
CA TRP A 508 12.28 -28.37 -8.59
C TRP A 508 12.77 -29.65 -7.88
N ALA A 509 11.89 -30.62 -7.65
CA ALA A 509 12.20 -31.82 -6.87
C ALA A 509 13.38 -32.64 -7.43
N GLU A 510 13.60 -32.62 -8.74
CA GLU A 510 14.73 -33.31 -9.39
C GLU A 510 16.07 -32.55 -9.29
N ASN A 511 16.00 -31.25 -9.03
CA ASN A 511 17.16 -30.34 -9.01
C ASN A 511 17.46 -29.78 -7.63
N THR A 512 16.59 -30.03 -6.64
CA THR A 512 16.74 -29.48 -5.30
C THR A 512 16.53 -30.53 -4.22
N ALA A 513 17.32 -30.44 -3.16
CA ALA A 513 17.16 -31.27 -1.97
C ALA A 513 17.33 -30.42 -0.72
N LEU A 514 16.34 -30.46 0.18
CA LEU A 514 16.42 -29.84 1.49
C LEU A 514 16.90 -30.87 2.52
N VAL A 515 18.12 -30.69 3.02
CA VAL A 515 18.74 -31.57 4.02
C VAL A 515 18.75 -30.85 5.37
N SER A 516 18.19 -31.49 6.40
CA SER A 516 18.23 -30.99 7.78
C SER A 516 19.36 -31.66 8.56
N GLY A 517 19.84 -31.01 9.63
CA GLY A 517 20.89 -31.57 10.48
C GLY A 517 22.30 -31.48 9.89
N VAL A 518 22.50 -30.68 8.84
CA VAL A 518 23.82 -30.54 8.22
C VAL A 518 24.71 -29.72 9.15
N ARG A 519 25.84 -30.30 9.54
CA ARG A 519 26.76 -29.74 10.51
C ARG A 519 27.81 -28.86 9.84
N PHE A 520 27.89 -27.61 10.27
CA PHE A 520 28.89 -26.64 9.85
C PHE A 520 29.88 -26.39 10.98
N ARG A 521 31.16 -26.29 10.63
CA ARG A 521 32.24 -26.02 11.58
C ARG A 521 32.68 -24.57 11.48
N HIS A 522 32.73 -23.90 12.62
CA HIS A 522 33.47 -22.65 12.78
C HIS A 522 34.49 -22.83 13.89
N LYS A 523 35.72 -22.43 13.60
CA LYS A 523 36.80 -22.41 14.58
C LYS A 523 37.27 -20.97 14.68
N ASP A 524 37.12 -20.40 15.86
CA ASP A 524 37.86 -19.22 16.26
C ASP A 524 38.96 -19.60 17.29
N GLU A 525 39.79 -18.64 17.67
CA GLU A 525 40.91 -18.86 18.59
C GLU A 525 40.46 -19.42 19.96
N ASN A 526 39.21 -19.19 20.36
CA ASN A 526 38.66 -19.51 21.69
C ASN A 526 37.46 -20.47 21.68
N GLN A 527 36.85 -20.73 20.52
CA GLN A 527 35.61 -21.49 20.35
C GLN A 527 35.65 -22.38 19.11
N LYS A 528 35.23 -23.63 19.30
CA LYS A 528 34.91 -24.56 18.21
C LYS A 528 33.40 -24.75 18.22
N ASN A 529 32.73 -24.08 17.29
CA ASN A 529 31.29 -24.19 17.14
C ASN A 529 30.98 -25.23 16.06
N LEU A 530 30.09 -26.14 16.40
CA LEU A 530 29.49 -27.11 15.50
C LEU A 530 27.98 -26.93 15.64
N ALA A 531 27.33 -26.49 14.57
CA ALA A 531 25.89 -26.28 14.60
C ALA A 531 25.20 -26.95 13.43
N ASP A 532 24.00 -27.44 13.72
CA ASP A 532 23.10 -28.02 12.74
C ASP A 532 22.41 -26.88 11.96
N ARG A 533 22.31 -27.09 10.65
CA ARG A 533 21.65 -26.18 9.72
C ARG A 533 20.79 -26.96 8.74
N ARG A 534 19.84 -26.24 8.15
CA ARG A 534 19.15 -26.67 6.95
C ARG A 534 19.93 -26.22 5.73
N LEU A 535 20.19 -27.15 4.83
CA LEU A 535 20.91 -26.92 3.58
C LEU A 535 19.98 -27.25 2.42
N LEU A 536 19.68 -26.24 1.60
CA LEU A 536 19.08 -26.44 0.28
C LEU A 536 20.20 -26.65 -0.74
N VAL A 537 20.34 -27.86 -1.23
CA VAL A 537 21.21 -28.17 -2.37
C VAL A 537 20.45 -27.87 -3.65
N VAL A 538 21.04 -27.11 -4.57
CA VAL A 538 20.46 -26.73 -5.86
C VAL A 538 21.44 -27.13 -6.97
N SER A 539 21.05 -28.13 -7.75
CA SER A 539 21.78 -28.61 -8.92
C SER A 539 21.24 -27.98 -10.20
N THR A 540 22.13 -27.35 -10.96
CA THR A 540 21.85 -26.83 -12.30
C THR A 540 22.15 -27.84 -13.42
N HIS A 541 22.52 -29.07 -13.03
CA HIS A 541 22.86 -30.14 -13.96
C HIS A 541 21.65 -30.50 -14.83
N GLY A 542 21.88 -30.75 -16.12
CA GLY A 542 20.84 -31.15 -17.07
C GLY A 542 19.83 -30.06 -17.43
N LEU A 543 19.88 -28.87 -16.83
CA LEU A 543 18.94 -27.78 -17.15
C LEU A 543 19.34 -27.04 -18.44
N SER A 544 18.36 -26.82 -19.31
CA SER A 544 18.46 -25.87 -20.42
C SER A 544 18.59 -24.43 -19.94
N ASN A 545 18.99 -23.49 -20.80
CA ASN A 545 19.10 -22.08 -20.44
C ASN A 545 17.75 -21.50 -19.99
N ALA A 546 16.65 -21.82 -20.68
CA ALA A 546 15.31 -21.38 -20.28
C ALA A 546 14.90 -21.92 -18.90
N GLN A 547 15.23 -23.17 -18.60
CA GLN A 547 14.99 -23.75 -17.26
C GLN A 547 15.88 -23.10 -16.19
N LYS A 548 17.13 -22.74 -16.51
CA LYS A 548 17.99 -21.98 -15.60
C LYS A 548 17.41 -20.59 -15.32
N ASP A 549 16.87 -19.91 -16.33
CA ASP A 549 16.22 -18.61 -16.14
C ASP A 549 14.94 -18.73 -15.28
N GLN A 550 14.17 -19.79 -15.47
CA GLN A 550 13.00 -20.07 -14.62
C GLN A 550 13.42 -20.42 -13.19
N LEU A 551 14.44 -21.26 -13.00
CA LEU A 551 15.00 -21.61 -11.69
C LEU A 551 15.52 -20.36 -10.98
N LYS A 552 16.21 -19.46 -11.70
CA LYS A 552 16.66 -18.16 -11.18
C LYS A 552 15.46 -17.37 -10.67
N THR A 553 14.41 -17.27 -11.45
CA THR A 553 13.19 -16.52 -11.09
C THR A 553 12.54 -17.11 -9.83
N ASP A 554 12.37 -18.43 -9.77
CA ASP A 554 11.78 -19.12 -8.61
C ASP A 554 12.67 -19.01 -7.36
N TYR A 555 13.99 -19.09 -7.53
CA TYR A 555 14.96 -18.90 -6.45
C TYR A 555 14.95 -17.46 -5.92
N LEU A 556 14.87 -16.47 -6.81
CA LEU A 556 14.73 -15.08 -6.39
C LEU A 556 13.39 -14.89 -5.66
N ASN A 557 12.30 -15.47 -6.15
CA ASN A 557 11.01 -15.46 -5.46
C ASN A 557 11.03 -16.07 -4.06
N LEU A 558 11.79 -17.16 -3.85
CA LEU A 558 12.04 -17.72 -2.52
C LEU A 558 12.61 -16.65 -1.57
N LEU A 559 13.52 -15.82 -2.07
CA LEU A 559 14.27 -14.82 -1.32
C LEU A 559 13.68 -13.41 -1.38
N THR A 560 12.59 -13.18 -2.12
CA THR A 560 11.98 -11.86 -2.29
C THR A 560 11.43 -11.33 -0.96
N GLY A 561 11.80 -10.11 -0.57
CA GLY A 561 11.25 -9.42 0.60
C GLY A 561 11.63 -10.05 1.95
N GLY A 562 12.32 -9.27 2.79
CA GLY A 562 12.67 -9.70 4.14
C GLY A 562 13.84 -10.68 4.20
N THR A 563 14.70 -10.74 3.16
CA THR A 563 15.96 -11.49 3.22
C THR A 563 17.14 -10.68 2.69
N VAL A 564 18.30 -10.87 3.31
CA VAL A 564 19.61 -10.55 2.73
C VAL A 564 20.43 -11.83 2.69
N SER A 565 21.20 -12.06 1.64
CA SER A 565 22.06 -13.24 1.60
C SER A 565 23.47 -12.94 1.11
N PHE A 566 24.36 -13.88 1.41
CA PHE A 566 25.81 -13.72 1.24
C PHE A 566 26.36 -14.86 0.37
N PRO A 567 26.31 -14.73 -0.97
CA PRO A 567 26.89 -15.70 -1.88
C PRO A 567 28.41 -15.72 -1.77
N LEU A 568 29.00 -16.90 -1.54
CA LEU A 568 30.43 -17.09 -1.33
C LEU A 568 30.95 -18.31 -2.12
N LYS A 569 32.08 -18.14 -2.82
CA LYS A 569 32.84 -19.26 -3.42
C LYS A 569 33.87 -19.79 -2.43
N GLU A 570 34.35 -21.02 -2.64
CA GLU A 570 35.50 -21.51 -1.90
C GLU A 570 36.70 -20.58 -2.08
N ARG A 571 37.37 -20.31 -0.98
CA ARG A 571 38.49 -19.37 -0.89
C ARG A 571 38.23 -17.96 -1.42
N ALA A 572 37.00 -17.48 -1.29
CA ALA A 572 36.63 -16.13 -1.75
C ALA A 572 37.47 -15.04 -1.06
N THR A 573 37.96 -14.10 -1.87
CA THR A 573 38.69 -12.91 -1.41
C THR A 573 37.78 -11.70 -1.24
N HIS A 574 36.50 -11.82 -1.59
CA HIS A 574 35.54 -10.72 -1.68
C HIS A 574 34.13 -11.17 -1.32
N MET A 575 33.40 -10.34 -0.56
CA MET A 575 32.01 -10.58 -0.19
C MET A 575 31.05 -10.01 -1.24
N LEU A 576 30.04 -10.81 -1.60
CA LEU A 576 28.87 -10.34 -2.34
C LEU A 576 27.69 -10.24 -1.38
N VAL A 577 26.87 -9.21 -1.53
CA VAL A 577 25.64 -9.04 -0.76
C VAL A 577 24.48 -9.07 -1.74
N ARG A 578 23.61 -10.07 -1.65
CA ARG A 578 22.37 -10.10 -2.40
C ARG A 578 21.26 -9.51 -1.54
N PHE A 579 20.53 -8.57 -2.11
CA PHE A 579 19.28 -8.07 -1.56
C PHE A 579 18.29 -7.90 -2.72
N ASP A 580 17.12 -8.52 -2.59
CA ASP A 580 16.18 -8.79 -3.69
C ASP A 580 16.86 -9.48 -4.90
N ASP A 581 16.67 -8.96 -6.11
CA ASP A 581 17.25 -9.46 -7.36
C ASP A 581 18.66 -8.91 -7.65
N THR A 582 19.22 -8.13 -6.72
CA THR A 582 20.40 -7.31 -6.95
C THR A 582 21.57 -7.74 -6.08
N ILE A 583 22.76 -7.78 -6.69
CA ILE A 583 24.06 -7.95 -6.02
C ILE A 583 24.70 -6.58 -5.81
N TYR A 584 25.04 -6.31 -4.55
CA TYR A 584 25.79 -5.16 -4.09
C TYR A 584 27.18 -5.60 -3.65
N ASN A 585 28.22 -4.92 -4.15
CA ASN A 585 29.58 -5.20 -3.73
C ASN A 585 30.51 -3.98 -3.86
N PHE A 586 31.69 -4.09 -3.27
CA PHE A 586 32.75 -3.07 -3.33
C PHE A 586 34.01 -3.63 -3.98
N GLY A 587 34.15 -3.49 -5.30
CA GLY A 587 35.34 -3.99 -6.03
C GLY A 587 36.39 -2.91 -6.28
N PHE A 588 37.67 -3.31 -6.30
CA PHE A 588 38.79 -2.49 -6.78
C PHE A 588 39.03 -2.78 -8.27
N TRP A 589 38.81 -1.80 -9.16
CA TRP A 589 39.33 -1.82 -10.53
C TRP A 589 39.23 -0.44 -11.19
N PRO A 590 40.25 0.05 -11.94
CA PRO A 590 41.64 -0.42 -12.02
C PRO A 590 42.58 0.33 -11.06
N VAL A 591 42.11 1.34 -10.32
CA VAL A 591 42.95 2.13 -9.40
C VAL A 591 42.65 1.71 -7.95
N PRO A 592 43.62 1.17 -7.20
CA PRO A 592 43.46 0.73 -5.79
C PRO A 592 42.96 1.81 -4.82
N GLN A 593 42.92 3.07 -5.24
CA GLN A 593 42.64 4.23 -4.40
C GLN A 593 41.14 4.59 -4.33
N PHE A 594 40.28 4.02 -5.19
CA PHE A 594 38.84 4.35 -5.23
C PHE A 594 37.95 3.10 -5.36
N PRO A 595 37.49 2.50 -4.25
CA PRO A 595 36.51 1.42 -4.31
C PRO A 595 35.18 1.97 -4.83
N LYS A 596 34.71 1.42 -5.95
CA LYS A 596 33.39 1.73 -6.51
C LYS A 596 32.34 0.81 -5.91
N PHE A 597 31.24 1.38 -5.45
CA PHE A 597 30.03 0.62 -5.15
C PHE A 597 29.45 0.11 -6.47
N ARG A 598 29.42 -1.21 -6.65
CA ARG A 598 28.88 -1.84 -7.87
C ARG A 598 27.55 -2.49 -7.56
N VAL A 599 26.69 -2.39 -8.56
CA VAL A 599 25.35 -2.94 -8.57
C VAL A 599 25.24 -3.79 -9.83
N SER A 600 24.87 -5.05 -9.68
CA SER A 600 24.66 -5.96 -10.80
C SER A 600 23.46 -6.86 -10.51
N GLU A 601 22.76 -7.31 -11.55
CA GLU A 601 21.73 -8.32 -11.38
C GLU A 601 22.33 -9.62 -10.82
N TYR A 602 21.55 -10.31 -10.00
CA TYR A 602 21.89 -11.64 -9.55
C TYR A 602 21.96 -12.61 -10.75
N GLN A 603 23.01 -13.44 -10.78
CA GLN A 603 23.16 -14.51 -11.75
C GLN A 603 23.27 -15.84 -11.02
N LEU A 604 22.66 -16.88 -11.60
CA LEU A 604 22.89 -18.24 -11.12
C LEU A 604 24.39 -18.55 -11.24
N PRO A 605 24.99 -19.17 -10.22
CA PRO A 605 26.42 -19.42 -10.24
C PRO A 605 26.73 -20.51 -11.29
N SER A 606 27.79 -20.27 -12.06
CA SER A 606 28.34 -21.25 -13.01
C SER A 606 29.29 -22.26 -12.36
N ALA A 607 29.45 -22.23 -11.05
CA ALA A 607 30.35 -23.07 -10.27
C ALA A 607 29.82 -23.24 -8.84
N GLU A 608 30.43 -24.13 -8.07
CA GLU A 608 30.07 -24.35 -6.66
C GLU A 608 30.02 -23.04 -5.85
N ARG A 609 28.92 -22.82 -5.13
CA ARG A 609 28.73 -21.62 -4.32
C ARG A 609 27.88 -21.94 -3.08
N LEU A 610 28.32 -21.45 -1.93
CA LEU A 610 27.57 -21.49 -0.68
C LEU A 610 26.97 -20.11 -0.40
N GLU A 611 25.72 -20.06 0.01
CA GLU A 611 25.01 -18.81 0.26
C GLU A 611 24.25 -18.88 1.59
N SER A 612 24.58 -17.98 2.51
CA SER A 612 23.87 -17.87 3.80
C SER A 612 22.70 -16.91 3.65
N VAL A 613 21.49 -17.35 4.01
CA VAL A 613 20.27 -16.53 3.94
C VAL A 613 19.94 -15.99 5.32
N VAL A 614 19.88 -14.67 5.46
CA VAL A 614 19.53 -13.98 6.70
C VAL A 614 18.12 -13.39 6.58
N LEU A 615 17.25 -13.69 7.53
CA LEU A 615 15.93 -13.09 7.63
C LEU A 615 15.99 -11.70 8.27
N LEU A 616 15.32 -10.77 7.60
CA LEU A 616 15.11 -9.41 8.06
C LEU A 616 13.65 -9.22 8.42
N SER A 617 13.41 -8.55 9.55
CA SER A 617 12.10 -7.97 9.81
C SER A 617 11.82 -6.87 8.77
N LYS A 618 10.54 -6.54 8.56
CA LYS A 618 10.14 -5.47 7.62
C LYS A 618 10.82 -4.12 7.89
N VAL A 619 11.09 -3.81 9.16
CA VAL A 619 11.80 -2.58 9.56
C VAL A 619 13.27 -2.65 9.12
N GLU A 620 13.92 -3.79 9.34
CA GLU A 620 15.31 -4.01 8.95
C GLU A 620 15.48 -3.99 7.43
N ASP A 621 14.56 -4.64 6.70
CA ASP A 621 14.47 -4.66 5.24
C ASP A 621 14.36 -3.24 4.64
N THR A 622 13.41 -2.44 5.14
CA THR A 622 13.23 -1.03 4.72
C THR A 622 14.45 -0.17 5.05
N ARG A 623 15.07 -0.40 6.22
CA ARG A 623 16.26 0.36 6.64
C ARG A 623 17.50 -0.03 5.86
N LEU A 624 17.63 -1.29 5.46
CA LEU A 624 18.70 -1.77 4.59
C LEU A 624 18.59 -1.14 3.20
N LEU A 625 17.38 -1.11 2.62
CA LEU A 625 17.11 -0.39 1.36
C LEU A 625 17.51 1.08 1.45
N ARG A 626 17.11 1.75 2.53
CA ARG A 626 17.51 3.14 2.77
C ARG A 626 19.02 3.28 2.85
N TYR A 627 19.68 2.45 3.66
CA TYR A 627 21.13 2.46 3.83
C TYR A 627 21.88 2.29 2.51
N ILE A 628 21.48 1.32 1.68
CA ILE A 628 22.02 1.12 0.33
C ILE A 628 21.81 2.35 -0.56
N ARG A 629 20.64 2.99 -0.50
CA ARG A 629 20.35 4.21 -1.25
C ARG A 629 21.26 5.36 -0.82
N GLU A 630 21.41 5.62 0.48
CA GLU A 630 22.28 6.69 0.99
C GLU A 630 23.75 6.45 0.56
N ILE A 631 24.22 5.19 0.57
CA ILE A 631 25.56 4.83 0.05
C ILE A 631 25.71 5.18 -1.44
N ARG A 632 24.68 4.92 -2.25
CA ARG A 632 24.70 5.24 -3.69
C ARG A 632 24.73 6.73 -3.94
N GLU A 633 24.03 7.50 -3.12
CA GLU A 633 23.92 8.96 -3.24
C GLU A 633 25.19 9.67 -2.73
N ASP A 634 25.71 9.29 -1.56
CA ASP A 634 26.87 9.92 -0.94
C ASP A 634 27.72 8.93 -0.12
N ARG A 635 28.41 8.02 -0.81
CA ARG A 635 29.32 7.04 -0.20
C ARG A 635 30.35 7.68 0.75
N PRO A 636 31.06 8.79 0.40
CA PRO A 636 32.02 9.41 1.32
C PRO A 636 31.39 9.86 2.63
N GLN A 637 30.18 10.42 2.60
CA GLN A 637 29.48 10.84 3.81
C GLN A 637 29.02 9.64 4.65
N VAL A 638 28.52 8.59 4.00
CA VAL A 638 27.91 7.44 4.69
C VAL A 638 28.95 6.44 5.16
N LEU A 639 29.93 6.05 4.34
CA LEU A 639 30.91 5.00 4.66
C LEU A 639 32.32 5.55 4.86
N GLY A 640 32.66 6.68 4.23
CA GLY A 640 33.99 7.26 4.31
C GLY A 640 35.06 6.43 3.61
N ARG A 641 36.17 6.19 4.32
CA ARG A 641 37.33 5.46 3.78
C ARG A 641 37.02 3.98 3.68
N PHE A 642 37.65 3.34 2.69
CA PHE A 642 37.64 1.89 2.53
C PHE A 642 39.08 1.37 2.53
N ASN A 643 39.31 0.25 3.20
CA ASN A 643 40.61 -0.39 3.33
C ASN A 643 40.48 -1.92 3.31
N TYR A 644 41.61 -2.63 3.28
CA TYR A 644 41.60 -4.09 3.26
C TYR A 644 41.30 -4.70 4.63
N GLN A 645 41.78 -4.07 5.71
CA GLN A 645 41.57 -4.58 7.07
C GLN A 645 40.08 -4.51 7.45
N GLY A 646 39.40 -3.42 7.14
CA GLY A 646 38.06 -3.14 7.63
C GLY A 646 38.02 -2.92 9.15
N ASP A 647 37.14 -2.04 9.62
CA ASP A 647 36.81 -1.92 11.03
C ASP A 647 35.28 -1.98 11.17
N ALA A 648 34.83 -3.00 11.89
CA ALA A 648 33.42 -3.29 12.13
C ALA A 648 32.74 -2.24 13.04
N ARG A 649 33.53 -1.42 13.73
CA ARG A 649 33.02 -0.30 14.55
C ARG A 649 32.73 0.88 13.64
N ALA A 650 31.51 1.37 13.70
CA ALA A 650 31.03 2.47 12.88
C ALA A 650 30.16 3.43 13.70
N ARG A 651 29.90 4.61 13.14
CA ARG A 651 29.05 5.64 13.77
C ARG A 651 27.59 5.23 13.95
N GLY A 652 27.13 4.18 13.27
CA GLY A 652 25.85 3.53 13.57
C GLY A 652 24.61 4.31 13.12
N GLN A 653 24.75 5.26 12.18
CA GLN A 653 23.61 5.98 11.58
C GLN A 653 23.47 5.63 10.11
N ILE A 654 22.23 5.53 9.61
CA ILE A 654 21.96 5.16 8.20
C ILE A 654 22.62 6.13 7.21
N ASN A 655 22.67 7.42 7.55
CA ASN A 655 23.27 8.47 6.73
C ASN A 655 24.70 8.87 7.17
N ASP A 656 25.21 8.28 8.25
CA ASP A 656 26.59 8.44 8.73
C ASP A 656 27.01 7.15 9.44
N ASN A 657 27.41 6.15 8.66
CA ASN A 657 27.97 4.91 9.16
C ASN A 657 29.47 4.82 8.91
N ARG A 658 30.18 5.96 8.97
CA ARG A 658 31.63 5.97 8.76
C ARG A 658 32.30 5.10 9.82
N SER A 659 33.28 4.33 9.39
CA SER A 659 34.11 3.51 10.28
C SER A 659 34.81 4.40 11.32
N LEU A 660 34.93 3.90 12.56
CA LEU A 660 35.60 4.60 13.66
C LEU A 660 37.13 4.43 13.65
N GLY A 661 37.65 3.54 12.81
CA GLY A 661 39.09 3.26 12.71
C GLY A 661 39.60 3.38 11.28
N CYS A 662 40.08 2.28 10.73
CA CYS A 662 40.88 2.27 9.51
C CYS A 662 40.07 2.33 8.20
N GLY A 663 38.74 2.27 8.27
CA GLY A 663 37.85 2.29 7.11
C GLY A 663 36.96 1.05 7.03
N HIS A 664 36.02 1.03 6.08
CA HIS A 664 35.24 -0.16 5.76
C HIS A 664 35.95 -1.07 4.76
N ASN A 665 35.57 -2.34 4.70
CA ASN A 665 35.96 -3.24 3.62
C ASN A 665 34.72 -3.89 2.99
N CYS A 666 34.92 -4.91 2.15
CA CYS A 666 33.83 -5.59 1.45
C CYS A 666 32.83 -6.31 2.36
N THR A 667 33.18 -6.58 3.62
CA THR A 667 32.35 -7.26 4.61
C THR A 667 31.88 -6.31 5.72
N THR A 668 32.73 -5.42 6.24
CA THR A 668 32.37 -4.57 7.39
C THR A 668 31.27 -3.56 7.08
N TRP A 669 31.16 -3.06 5.83
CA TRP A 669 30.13 -2.07 5.46
C TRP A 669 28.70 -2.59 5.68
N ILE A 670 28.49 -3.89 5.45
CA ILE A 670 27.20 -4.55 5.59
C ILE A 670 27.03 -5.14 6.99
N ALA A 671 28.08 -5.72 7.58
CA ALA A 671 28.03 -6.23 8.95
C ALA A 671 27.72 -5.11 9.97
N SER A 672 28.25 -3.90 9.75
CA SER A 672 28.00 -2.73 10.58
C SER A 672 26.76 -1.92 10.17
N ALA A 673 25.95 -2.40 9.21
CA ALA A 673 24.80 -1.64 8.71
C ALA A 673 23.75 -1.41 9.82
N PRO A 674 23.40 -0.14 10.17
CA PRO A 674 22.54 0.19 11.32
C PRO A 674 21.04 0.06 11.01
N ILE A 675 20.64 -1.17 10.69
CA ILE A 675 19.32 -1.50 10.14
C ILE A 675 18.31 -1.88 11.23
N GLY A 676 18.74 -2.10 12.47
CA GLY A 676 17.84 -2.34 13.59
C GLY A 676 16.94 -1.14 13.89
N ALA A 677 15.81 -1.39 14.56
CA ALA A 677 14.82 -0.35 14.84
C ALA A 677 15.41 0.82 15.65
N ARG A 678 16.39 0.54 16.52
CA ARG A 678 17.12 1.50 17.36
C ARG A 678 18.50 1.83 16.80
N GLY A 679 18.81 1.42 15.58
CA GLY A 679 20.12 1.59 14.95
C GLY A 679 21.11 0.46 15.23
N GLU A 680 20.64 -0.68 15.77
CA GLU A 680 21.46 -1.88 15.92
C GLU A 680 22.06 -2.28 14.57
N THR A 681 23.32 -2.72 14.58
CA THR A 681 23.99 -3.20 13.37
C THR A 681 23.43 -4.57 12.95
N LEU A 682 23.58 -4.95 11.68
CA LEU A 682 23.25 -6.31 11.23
C LEU A 682 23.94 -7.36 12.12
N LEU A 683 25.20 -7.12 12.49
CA LEU A 683 25.96 -8.02 13.37
C LEU A 683 25.34 -8.15 14.77
N ASN A 684 24.86 -7.04 15.36
CA ASN A 684 24.17 -7.08 16.65
C ASN A 684 22.82 -7.80 16.54
N LEU A 685 22.08 -7.59 15.45
CA LEU A 685 20.81 -8.28 15.21
C LEU A 685 20.97 -9.80 15.05
N LEU A 686 22.17 -10.23 14.63
CA LEU A 686 22.58 -11.63 14.57
C LEU A 686 23.14 -12.15 15.91
N GLN A 687 22.96 -11.41 17.01
CA GLN A 687 23.42 -11.77 18.35
C GLN A 687 24.93 -12.03 18.44
N ALA A 688 25.74 -11.35 17.63
CA ALA A 688 27.19 -11.41 17.75
C ALA A 688 27.71 -10.51 18.89
N GLU A 689 26.92 -10.28 19.95
CA GLU A 689 27.34 -9.50 21.12
C GLU A 689 28.50 -10.24 21.81
N GLY A 690 29.71 -9.69 21.70
CA GLY A 690 30.95 -10.33 22.17
C GLY A 690 31.71 -11.13 21.12
N ALA A 691 31.15 -11.32 19.91
CA ALA A 691 31.91 -11.85 18.78
C ALA A 691 33.01 -10.86 18.39
N VAL A 692 34.22 -11.36 18.27
CA VAL A 692 35.40 -10.52 18.11
C VAL A 692 35.29 -9.73 16.78
N PRO A 693 35.59 -8.42 16.75
CA PRO A 693 35.43 -7.56 15.57
C PRO A 693 36.02 -8.10 14.25
N TRP A 694 36.95 -9.07 14.33
CA TRP A 694 37.58 -9.69 13.17
C TRP A 694 36.64 -10.56 12.33
N ILE A 695 35.56 -11.17 12.85
CA ILE A 695 34.68 -12.01 12.00
C ILE A 695 34.09 -11.22 10.82
N ALA A 696 33.83 -9.93 11.03
CA ALA A 696 33.28 -9.03 10.02
C ALA A 696 34.34 -8.44 9.08
N GLN A 697 35.63 -8.71 9.32
CA GLN A 697 36.74 -8.20 8.50
C GLN A 697 37.08 -9.10 7.31
N ASN A 698 36.58 -10.33 7.28
CA ASN A 698 36.92 -11.28 6.22
C ASN A 698 35.66 -11.98 5.71
N PRO A 699 35.49 -12.09 4.38
CA PRO A 699 34.31 -12.75 3.81
C PRO A 699 34.17 -14.21 4.26
N GLY A 700 35.27 -14.97 4.28
CA GLY A 700 35.28 -16.36 4.72
C GLY A 700 34.97 -16.52 6.20
N TRP A 701 35.54 -15.68 7.06
CA TRP A 701 35.25 -15.71 8.51
C TRP A 701 33.80 -15.36 8.80
N PHE A 702 33.26 -14.33 8.14
CA PHE A 702 31.88 -13.91 8.32
C PHE A 702 30.90 -15.02 7.90
N THR A 703 31.07 -15.60 6.70
CA THR A 703 30.20 -16.69 6.24
C THR A 703 30.39 -17.97 7.05
N SER A 704 31.61 -18.30 7.49
CA SER A 704 31.84 -19.43 8.41
C SER A 704 31.09 -19.23 9.72
N TRP A 705 31.11 -18.01 10.27
CA TRP A 705 30.37 -17.67 11.49
C TRP A 705 28.85 -17.71 11.27
N LEU A 706 28.33 -17.18 10.15
CA LEU A 706 26.90 -17.26 9.80
C LEU A 706 26.43 -18.72 9.71
N THR A 707 27.24 -19.58 9.09
CA THR A 707 26.86 -20.98 8.86
C THR A 707 26.90 -21.83 10.14
N ALA A 708 27.71 -21.50 11.15
CA ALA A 708 27.89 -22.36 12.32
C ALA A 708 27.61 -21.71 13.69
N SER A 709 27.51 -20.39 13.79
CA SER A 709 27.39 -19.68 15.08
C SER A 709 26.21 -18.71 15.15
N ALA A 710 25.79 -18.12 14.02
CA ALA A 710 24.62 -17.23 14.03
C ALA A 710 23.32 -17.95 14.44
N PRO A 711 22.35 -17.27 15.07
CA PRO A 711 21.10 -17.89 15.49
C PRO A 711 20.31 -18.47 14.30
N SER A 712 19.83 -19.70 14.45
CA SER A 712 19.10 -20.40 13.39
C SER A 712 17.79 -19.70 13.02
N GLU A 713 17.15 -18.98 13.95
CA GLU A 713 15.97 -18.17 13.65
C GLU A 713 16.26 -16.98 12.73
N ARG A 714 17.51 -16.51 12.71
CA ARG A 714 17.98 -15.43 11.82
C ARG A 714 18.59 -15.97 10.54
N VAL A 715 19.23 -17.14 10.58
CA VAL A 715 19.85 -17.80 9.43
C VAL A 715 19.17 -19.16 9.20
N PRO A 716 17.91 -19.17 8.73
CA PRO A 716 17.10 -20.40 8.69
C PRO A 716 17.55 -21.39 7.61
N LEU A 717 18.31 -20.92 6.62
CA LEU A 717 18.67 -21.70 5.45
C LEU A 717 20.06 -21.33 4.93
N LEU A 718 20.83 -22.36 4.59
CA LEU A 718 22.00 -22.27 3.74
C LEU A 718 21.67 -22.85 2.38
N VAL A 719 22.20 -22.26 1.31
CA VAL A 719 21.98 -22.73 -0.06
C VAL A 719 23.31 -23.12 -0.68
N TYR A 720 23.41 -24.35 -1.18
CA TYR A 720 24.57 -24.83 -1.90
C TYR A 720 24.22 -25.06 -3.37
N PHE A 721 24.79 -24.24 -4.26
CA PHE A 721 24.66 -24.40 -5.69
C PHE A 721 25.78 -25.24 -6.27
N THR A 722 25.45 -26.06 -7.28
CA THR A 722 26.39 -26.90 -8.01
C THR A 722 25.91 -27.16 -9.45
N ASP A 723 26.84 -27.51 -10.33
CA ASP A 723 26.60 -28.00 -11.69
C ASP A 723 26.68 -29.53 -11.79
N ARG A 724 26.99 -30.21 -10.67
CA ARG A 724 27.00 -31.67 -10.55
C ARG A 724 25.58 -32.23 -10.40
N PRO A 725 25.32 -33.48 -10.83
CA PRO A 725 24.09 -34.19 -10.50
C PRO A 725 23.76 -34.11 -9.01
N LEU A 726 22.48 -33.91 -8.67
CA LEU A 726 22.02 -33.69 -7.30
C LEU A 726 22.49 -34.78 -6.33
N GLN A 727 22.36 -36.04 -6.72
CA GLN A 727 22.77 -37.19 -5.90
C GLN A 727 24.28 -37.19 -5.61
N GLN A 728 25.11 -36.93 -6.63
CA GLN A 728 26.56 -36.83 -6.45
C GLN A 728 26.96 -35.66 -5.55
N ALA A 729 26.25 -34.53 -5.66
CA ALA A 729 26.48 -33.37 -4.81
C ALA A 729 26.16 -33.66 -3.33
N LEU A 730 25.07 -34.38 -3.07
CA LEU A 730 24.71 -34.83 -1.73
C LEU A 730 25.78 -35.77 -1.17
N GLU A 731 26.19 -36.80 -1.91
CA GLU A 731 27.20 -37.78 -1.45
C GLU A 731 28.59 -37.16 -1.21
N SER A 732 29.01 -36.23 -2.08
CA SER A 732 30.37 -35.68 -2.03
C SER A 732 30.54 -34.52 -1.05
N LYS A 733 29.51 -33.69 -0.82
CA LYS A 733 29.59 -32.51 0.06
C LYS A 733 28.84 -32.67 1.38
N VAL A 734 27.88 -33.59 1.47
CA VAL A 734 27.17 -33.93 2.72
C VAL A 734 27.54 -35.37 3.07
N ARG A 735 28.68 -35.53 3.78
CA ARG A 735 29.22 -36.85 4.13
C ARG A 735 28.24 -37.67 4.98
N SER A 736 28.51 -38.97 5.17
CA SER A 736 27.69 -39.90 5.98
C SER A 736 27.41 -39.45 7.42
N ASN A 737 28.22 -38.52 7.96
CA ASN A 737 28.00 -37.90 9.27
C ASN A 737 27.35 -36.51 9.20
N GLN A 738 26.79 -36.13 8.04
CA GLN A 738 26.16 -34.85 7.73
C GLN A 738 27.07 -33.62 7.90
N ILE A 739 28.40 -33.77 7.88
CA ILE A 739 29.31 -32.61 7.93
C ILE A 739 29.48 -32.04 6.52
N PHE A 740 29.22 -30.75 6.38
CA PHE A 740 29.45 -30.02 5.13
C PHE A 740 30.88 -29.51 5.05
N GLU A 741 31.57 -29.80 3.95
CA GLU A 741 32.94 -29.33 3.71
C GLU A 741 32.96 -28.12 2.78
N TRP A 742 33.50 -27.01 3.28
CA TRP A 742 33.70 -25.77 2.53
C TRP A 742 34.99 -25.09 2.97
N ASP A 743 35.83 -24.71 2.02
CA ASP A 743 37.07 -23.99 2.33
C ASP A 743 36.82 -22.47 2.44
N PHE A 744 36.71 -22.00 3.68
CA PHE A 744 36.54 -20.58 4.02
C PHE A 744 37.87 -19.80 4.05
N ASN A 745 39.04 -20.44 3.84
CA ASN A 745 40.32 -19.74 3.87
C ASN A 745 40.50 -18.85 2.66
N ARG A 746 41.02 -17.64 2.82
CA ARG A 746 41.27 -16.75 1.69
C ARG A 746 42.35 -17.33 0.74
N ARG A 747 42.18 -17.18 -0.58
CA ARG A 747 43.25 -17.47 -1.56
C ARG A 747 44.49 -16.64 -1.34
#